data_AF-A0A9X2D1H6-F1
#
_entry.id   AF-A0A9X2D1H6-F1
#
_cell.length_a   1.000
_cell.length_b   1.000
_cell.length_c   1.000
_cell.angle_alpha   90.00
_cell.angle_beta   90.00
_cell.angle_gamma   90.00
#
_symmetry.space_group_name_H-M   'P 1'
#
loop_
_entity.id
_entity.type
_entity.pdbx_description
1 polymer ?
#
loop_
_entity_poly.entity_id
_entity_poly.type
_entity_poly.pdbx_seq_one_letter_code
_entity_poly.pdbx_strand_id
1 'polypeptide(L)'
;MGKGIILRVANGTELPAEITSALSQLIPGYVLESYEQSPDYKRSITRRINSLHDAFLFVLNAYPLDPAFTPITADTLKAYVEECKNECDLKNDSLDDLHKELEKFTAKLVDVLATCWKWEPKDNGKTADKSSAVKQAIACLNEGECYNLMMQHGRPDIATLTTLDVEGGVEYVLQYDEILPPHYEQLITELEAIKTRQHPQTPAWFRKLPEYQQAYFCNLQLKEITPTTVVQDLNKFILAWEDIKNKSANLITELTKIHANSPPFPKWYNELNGQLKEMIKVLALKPDRIKTKLVQFKSMLTEHATNFEFKKTLALVPAIPQWYWVLSRRQQSFLGHVLKHSETVEDAVATISSRNRGLPLPANFGAHSLKKINAKGEVVDLFGRRYRSSHVATRDGLKFPEAVQQRHCDANFAKVTEAATPGKPCLMQTLISPIHAVDYVPSIVTDYLPELPPDLELYKIARAAVARSKRVADTWQHNHPFNIAKLYYYTQANDPDSLAILEKAQKYVATTPGLQDLLDDYKSALESPTGSATFWDYDGRELFLSSMEHLIILTIGGFSYGSCVSGKDRKALELMHTDAMLLYKSRYGSWPKFGESNKEDRIRFVNIFVDLYISRHQHELAGQNAPGSEGIKTPAWYLPKDIVEAINKRFDLLNKRLDSRALEYDDRLATDNEVKNISKDLKSYFLPENELLCKLMARQLGEATCTTLYNALGALINEVHLFKKVEKGWLPTWYKEPSSTAKGIDAIRAIMFDEHAGKKNTQRLAKIFGAILKDTDTGTLTPATTSVYAHLRNIANPKSNDKLDVLAEIAVKEWELLFEKSKTNGATVGLVY
;
A
#
# COMPACT_ATOMS: atom_id res chain seq x y z
N MET A 1 4.35 -0.89 -21.76
CA MET A 1 3.73 -2.07 -22.41
C MET A 1 2.30 -2.14 -21.92
N GLY A 2 1.31 -2.08 -22.83
CA GLY A 2 -0.10 -1.97 -22.47
C GLY A 2 -0.78 -3.33 -22.38
N LYS A 3 -1.55 -3.59 -21.34
CA LYS A 3 -2.37 -4.81 -21.16
C LYS A 3 -3.62 -4.86 -22.07
N GLY A 4 -3.62 -4.07 -23.14
CA GLY A 4 -4.81 -3.74 -23.91
C GLY A 4 -5.62 -2.62 -23.25
N ILE A 5 -6.77 -2.35 -23.86
CA ILE A 5 -7.68 -1.25 -23.50
C ILE A 5 -9.01 -1.88 -23.10
N ILE A 6 -9.58 -1.48 -21.96
CA ILE A 6 -10.95 -1.83 -21.59
C ILE A 6 -11.86 -0.68 -22.00
N LEU A 7 -12.81 -0.94 -22.91
CA LEU A 7 -13.87 0.00 -23.25
C LEU A 7 -15.13 -0.35 -22.48
N ARG A 8 -15.47 0.50 -21.52
CA ARG A 8 -16.69 0.39 -20.71
C ARG A 8 -17.86 1.04 -21.43
N VAL A 9 -18.96 0.30 -21.58
CA VAL A 9 -20.20 0.76 -22.23
C VAL A 9 -21.38 0.44 -21.33
N ALA A 10 -22.36 1.34 -21.23
CA ALA A 10 -23.52 1.11 -20.37
C ALA A 10 -24.32 -0.11 -20.85
N ASN A 11 -24.78 -0.95 -19.93
CA ASN A 11 -25.51 -2.16 -20.27
C ASN A 11 -26.75 -1.86 -21.12
N GLY A 12 -26.99 -2.67 -22.15
CA GLY A 12 -28.08 -2.46 -23.11
C GLY A 12 -27.85 -1.36 -24.16
N THR A 13 -26.69 -0.70 -24.18
CA THR A 13 -26.37 0.27 -25.24
C THR A 13 -25.97 -0.46 -26.53
N GLU A 14 -26.77 -0.29 -27.58
CA GLU A 14 -26.40 -0.74 -28.93
C GLU A 14 -25.51 0.32 -29.59
N LEU A 15 -24.32 -0.08 -30.05
CA LEU A 15 -23.40 0.80 -30.75
C LEU A 15 -23.61 0.70 -32.26
N PRO A 16 -23.93 1.81 -32.96
CA PRO A 16 -23.97 1.84 -34.41
C PRO A 16 -22.63 1.42 -35.04
N ALA A 17 -22.68 0.96 -36.29
CA ALA A 17 -21.50 0.48 -37.01
C ALA A 17 -20.45 1.58 -37.18
N GLU A 18 -20.88 2.80 -37.41
CA GLU A 18 -20.05 4.00 -37.54
C GLU A 18 -19.28 4.29 -36.26
N ILE A 19 -19.94 4.17 -35.11
CA ILE A 19 -19.35 4.38 -33.78
C ILE A 19 -18.36 3.27 -33.45
N THR A 20 -18.74 2.01 -33.73
CA THR A 20 -17.86 0.85 -33.55
C THR A 20 -16.60 0.96 -34.40
N SER A 21 -16.73 1.42 -35.65
CA SER A 21 -15.60 1.68 -36.56
C SER A 21 -14.71 2.80 -36.03
N ALA A 22 -15.29 3.92 -35.60
CA ALA A 22 -14.55 5.04 -35.02
C ALA A 22 -13.76 4.62 -33.76
N LEU A 23 -14.39 3.86 -32.86
CA LEU A 23 -13.73 3.33 -31.66
C LEU A 23 -12.60 2.36 -32.02
N SER A 24 -12.79 1.49 -33.01
CA SER A 24 -11.76 0.54 -33.45
C SER A 24 -10.54 1.23 -34.06
N GLN A 25 -10.72 2.40 -34.67
CA GLN A 25 -9.63 3.24 -35.16
C GLN A 25 -8.96 4.03 -34.03
N LEU A 26 -9.76 4.56 -33.10
CA LEU A 26 -9.30 5.45 -32.04
C LEU A 26 -8.55 4.72 -30.92
N ILE A 27 -9.04 3.55 -30.51
CA ILE A 27 -8.50 2.74 -29.42
C ILE A 27 -8.38 1.27 -29.85
N PRO A 28 -7.48 0.95 -30.80
CA PRO A 28 -7.44 -0.36 -31.45
C PRO A 28 -7.22 -1.52 -30.45
N GLY A 29 -7.94 -2.63 -30.68
CA GLY A 29 -7.82 -3.84 -29.86
C GLY A 29 -8.50 -3.76 -28.48
N TYR A 30 -9.44 -2.84 -28.30
CA TYR A 30 -10.21 -2.73 -27.05
C TYR A 30 -11.04 -4.00 -26.78
N VAL A 31 -11.22 -4.30 -25.50
CA VAL A 31 -12.17 -5.31 -25.00
C VAL A 31 -13.37 -4.59 -24.41
N LEU A 32 -14.57 -4.98 -24.83
CA LEU A 32 -15.81 -4.43 -24.30
C LEU A 32 -16.09 -4.96 -22.89
N GLU A 33 -16.45 -4.05 -21.99
CA GLU A 33 -16.98 -4.37 -20.67
C GLU A 33 -18.30 -3.62 -20.48
N SER A 34 -19.40 -4.34 -20.24
CA SER A 34 -20.67 -3.70 -19.89
C SER A 34 -20.62 -3.21 -18.44
N TYR A 35 -21.14 -2.02 -18.18
CA TYR A 35 -21.33 -1.51 -16.80
C TYR A 35 -22.78 -1.12 -16.55
N GLU A 36 -23.22 -1.32 -15.32
CA GLU A 36 -24.48 -0.77 -14.81
C GLU A 36 -24.24 0.64 -14.25
N GLN A 37 -25.22 1.52 -14.40
CA GLN A 37 -25.15 2.85 -13.75
C GLN A 37 -25.24 2.73 -12.22
N SER A 38 -25.88 1.67 -11.71
CA SER A 38 -25.83 1.32 -10.29
C SER A 38 -24.50 0.61 -9.96
N PRO A 39 -23.87 0.89 -8.81
CA PRO A 39 -22.63 0.23 -8.44
C PRO A 39 -22.85 -1.25 -8.11
N ASP A 40 -22.03 -2.14 -8.67
CA ASP A 40 -22.01 -3.56 -8.30
C ASP A 40 -21.01 -3.80 -7.15
N TYR A 41 -21.50 -3.61 -5.91
CA TYR A 41 -20.70 -3.81 -4.70
C TYR A 41 -20.20 -5.26 -4.55
N LYS A 42 -20.98 -6.24 -5.01
CA LYS A 42 -20.60 -7.65 -4.96
C LYS A 42 -19.39 -7.92 -5.86
N ARG A 43 -19.35 -7.33 -7.06
CA ARG A 43 -18.18 -7.37 -7.95
C ARG A 43 -16.96 -6.77 -7.26
N SER A 44 -17.08 -5.60 -6.65
CA SER A 44 -15.95 -4.96 -5.93
C SER A 44 -15.44 -5.84 -4.78
N ILE A 45 -16.31 -6.33 -3.91
CA ILE A 45 -15.88 -7.18 -2.78
C ILE A 45 -15.27 -8.50 -3.26
N THR A 46 -15.83 -9.10 -4.31
CA THR A 46 -15.25 -10.31 -4.93
C THR A 46 -13.83 -10.03 -5.48
N ARG A 47 -13.64 -8.89 -6.18
CA ARG A 47 -12.31 -8.48 -6.68
C ARG A 47 -11.34 -8.25 -5.52
N ARG A 48 -11.80 -7.67 -4.40
CA ARG A 48 -10.95 -7.45 -3.23
C ARG A 48 -10.49 -8.75 -2.59
N ILE A 49 -11.40 -9.69 -2.37
CA ILE A 49 -11.10 -11.03 -1.84
C ILE A 49 -10.10 -11.75 -2.76
N ASN A 50 -10.34 -11.74 -4.08
CA ASN A 50 -9.42 -12.34 -5.06
C ASN A 50 -8.04 -11.67 -5.03
N SER A 51 -7.98 -10.35 -4.99
CA SER A 51 -6.70 -9.63 -5.00
C SER A 51 -5.89 -9.89 -3.73
N LEU A 52 -6.54 -9.98 -2.56
CA LEU A 52 -5.87 -10.30 -1.29
C LEU A 52 -5.46 -11.77 -1.20
N HIS A 53 -6.25 -12.67 -1.78
CA HIS A 53 -5.89 -14.06 -1.95
C HIS A 53 -4.60 -14.20 -2.79
N ASP A 54 -4.57 -13.55 -3.96
CA ASP A 54 -3.40 -13.60 -4.85
C ASP A 54 -2.18 -12.91 -4.21
N ALA A 55 -2.41 -11.84 -3.44
CA ALA A 55 -1.37 -11.21 -2.65
C ALA A 55 -0.77 -12.17 -1.60
N PHE A 56 -1.59 -12.95 -0.91
CA PHE A 56 -1.10 -13.97 0.03
C PHE A 56 -0.25 -15.03 -0.69
N LEU A 57 -0.71 -15.53 -1.84
CA LEU A 57 0.05 -16.48 -2.65
C LEU A 57 1.37 -15.89 -3.14
N PHE A 58 1.37 -14.62 -3.56
CA PHE A 58 2.58 -13.88 -3.92
C PHE A 58 3.54 -13.79 -2.73
N VAL A 59 3.06 -13.39 -1.54
CA VAL A 59 3.88 -13.33 -0.31
C VAL A 59 4.53 -14.68 -0.02
N LEU A 60 3.77 -15.77 -0.12
CA LEU A 60 4.26 -17.12 0.13
C LEU A 60 5.40 -17.53 -0.82
N ASN A 61 5.33 -17.10 -2.08
CA ASN A 61 6.34 -17.41 -3.10
C ASN A 61 7.55 -16.44 -3.05
N ALA A 62 7.31 -15.17 -2.77
CA ALA A 62 8.31 -14.11 -2.83
C ALA A 62 9.05 -13.90 -1.51
N TYR A 63 8.42 -14.18 -0.38
CA TYR A 63 8.98 -14.07 0.96
C TYR A 63 8.71 -15.38 1.73
N PRO A 64 9.45 -16.46 1.40
CA PRO A 64 9.13 -17.80 1.86
C PRO A 64 9.29 -17.95 3.37
N LEU A 65 8.59 -18.95 3.92
CA LEU A 65 8.65 -19.35 5.32
C LEU A 65 10.08 -19.71 5.73
N ASP A 66 10.44 -19.38 6.98
CA ASP A 66 11.67 -19.85 7.61
C ASP A 66 11.36 -21.21 8.29
N PRO A 67 11.89 -22.35 7.78
CA PRO A 67 11.62 -23.66 8.37
C PRO A 67 12.14 -23.81 9.81
N ALA A 68 13.08 -22.94 10.23
CA ALA A 68 13.53 -22.90 11.60
C ALA A 68 12.54 -22.18 12.54
N PHE A 69 11.60 -21.42 11.99
CA PHE A 69 10.58 -20.68 12.73
C PHE A 69 9.24 -21.39 12.74
N THR A 70 8.79 -21.93 11.60
CA THR A 70 7.50 -22.61 11.49
C THR A 70 7.66 -23.98 10.81
N PRO A 71 7.03 -25.03 11.35
CA PRO A 71 6.97 -26.34 10.70
C PRO A 71 5.89 -26.41 9.61
N ILE A 72 5.03 -25.39 9.51
CA ILE A 72 3.95 -25.35 8.54
C ILE A 72 4.52 -25.18 7.13
N THR A 73 4.05 -25.99 6.19
CA THR A 73 4.47 -25.95 4.78
C THR A 73 3.67 -24.94 3.98
N ALA A 74 4.26 -24.47 2.87
CA ALA A 74 3.58 -23.60 1.93
C ALA A 74 2.28 -24.21 1.39
N ASP A 75 2.26 -25.50 1.09
CA ASP A 75 1.08 -26.17 0.52
C ASP A 75 -0.09 -26.22 1.52
N THR A 76 0.20 -26.44 2.80
CA THR A 76 -0.81 -26.34 3.87
C THR A 76 -1.44 -24.95 3.91
N LEU A 77 -0.62 -23.90 3.80
CA LEU A 77 -1.11 -22.51 3.81
C LEU A 77 -1.93 -22.17 2.55
N LYS A 78 -1.50 -22.63 1.36
CA LYS A 78 -2.24 -22.46 0.10
C LYS A 78 -3.63 -23.08 0.20
N ALA A 79 -3.71 -24.34 0.63
CA ALA A 79 -4.98 -25.03 0.79
C ALA A 79 -5.89 -24.34 1.83
N TYR A 80 -5.31 -23.86 2.94
CA TYR A 80 -6.07 -23.11 3.94
C TYR A 80 -6.68 -21.82 3.41
N VAL A 81 -5.89 -21.02 2.70
CA VAL A 81 -6.35 -19.73 2.18
C VAL A 81 -7.37 -19.90 1.04
N GLU A 82 -7.22 -20.93 0.21
CA GLU A 82 -8.21 -21.29 -0.82
C GLU A 82 -9.56 -21.70 -0.18
N GLU A 83 -9.54 -22.51 0.89
CA GLU A 83 -10.77 -22.82 1.63
C GLU A 83 -11.39 -21.57 2.25
N CYS A 84 -10.60 -20.69 2.85
CA CYS A 84 -11.10 -19.43 3.43
C CYS A 84 -11.81 -18.56 2.39
N LYS A 85 -11.30 -18.54 1.16
CA LYS A 85 -11.91 -17.82 0.04
C LYS A 85 -13.24 -18.46 -0.37
N ASN A 86 -13.29 -19.78 -0.46
CA ASN A 86 -14.50 -20.53 -0.83
C ASN A 86 -15.59 -20.50 0.26
N GLU A 87 -15.22 -20.23 1.52
CA GLU A 87 -16.15 -20.05 2.66
C GLU A 87 -16.85 -18.68 2.69
N CYS A 88 -16.41 -17.69 1.92
CA CYS A 88 -16.98 -16.34 1.94
C CYS A 88 -18.43 -16.33 1.43
N ASP A 89 -19.38 -15.85 2.23
CA ASP A 89 -20.80 -15.82 1.84
C ASP A 89 -21.18 -14.52 1.12
N LEU A 90 -21.06 -14.52 -0.20
CA LEU A 90 -21.36 -13.36 -1.06
C LEU A 90 -22.80 -13.39 -1.62
N LYS A 91 -23.73 -14.05 -0.93
CA LYS A 91 -25.14 -14.10 -1.34
C LYS A 91 -25.93 -12.84 -1.02
N ASN A 92 -25.48 -12.06 -0.02
CA ASN A 92 -26.11 -10.80 0.35
C ASN A 92 -25.79 -9.70 -0.67
N ASP A 93 -26.73 -8.78 -0.87
CA ASP A 93 -26.58 -7.65 -1.80
C ASP A 93 -26.22 -6.33 -1.11
N SER A 94 -26.19 -6.29 0.23
CA SER A 94 -25.83 -5.08 0.98
C SER A 94 -24.30 -4.94 1.06
N LEU A 95 -23.77 -3.72 0.89
CA LEU A 95 -22.33 -3.51 1.06
C LEU A 95 -21.89 -3.81 2.49
N ASP A 96 -22.70 -3.47 3.50
CA ASP A 96 -22.36 -3.71 4.92
C ASP A 96 -22.12 -5.20 5.22
N ASP A 97 -22.95 -6.10 4.68
CA ASP A 97 -22.78 -7.55 4.92
C ASP A 97 -21.64 -8.13 4.09
N LEU A 98 -21.51 -7.70 2.82
CA LEU A 98 -20.37 -8.08 1.98
C LEU A 98 -19.04 -7.62 2.59
N HIS A 99 -19.02 -6.42 3.18
CA HIS A 99 -17.83 -5.86 3.81
C HIS A 99 -17.43 -6.63 5.06
N LYS A 100 -18.38 -7.06 5.90
CA LYS A 100 -18.09 -7.98 7.03
C LYS A 100 -17.43 -9.28 6.56
N GLU A 101 -17.84 -9.85 5.43
CA GLU A 101 -17.18 -11.03 4.86
C GLU A 101 -15.75 -10.72 4.42
N LEU A 102 -15.52 -9.55 3.81
CA LEU A 102 -14.17 -9.06 3.50
C LEU A 102 -13.31 -8.89 4.76
N GLU A 103 -13.86 -8.34 5.85
CA GLU A 103 -13.15 -8.19 7.13
C GLU A 103 -12.72 -9.55 7.69
N LYS A 104 -13.65 -10.52 7.74
CA LYS A 104 -13.38 -11.89 8.22
C LYS A 104 -12.32 -12.58 7.38
N PHE A 105 -12.43 -12.51 6.05
CA PHE A 105 -11.46 -13.10 5.14
C PHE A 105 -10.07 -12.48 5.34
N THR A 106 -10.00 -11.15 5.37
CA THR A 106 -8.75 -10.41 5.59
C THR A 106 -8.12 -10.76 6.93
N ALA A 107 -8.91 -10.86 8.00
CA ALA A 107 -8.43 -11.24 9.32
C ALA A 107 -7.81 -12.64 9.34
N LYS A 108 -8.41 -13.63 8.67
CA LYS A 108 -7.84 -14.98 8.54
C LYS A 108 -6.46 -14.94 7.85
N LEU A 109 -6.30 -14.18 6.78
CA LEU A 109 -5.00 -14.03 6.09
C LEU A 109 -3.93 -13.39 6.98
N VAL A 110 -4.30 -12.32 7.68
CA VAL A 110 -3.40 -11.58 8.57
C VAL A 110 -2.99 -12.45 9.77
N ASP A 111 -3.91 -13.22 10.34
CA ASP A 111 -3.62 -14.13 11.47
C ASP A 111 -2.63 -15.24 11.06
N VAL A 112 -2.79 -15.80 9.85
CA VAL A 112 -1.82 -16.75 9.27
C VAL A 112 -0.45 -16.11 9.09
N LEU A 113 -0.37 -14.93 8.47
CA LEU A 113 0.89 -14.22 8.29
C LEU A 113 1.55 -13.89 9.63
N ALA A 114 0.78 -13.42 10.62
CA ALA A 114 1.28 -13.11 11.96
C ALA A 114 1.80 -14.34 12.70
N THR A 115 1.19 -15.50 12.47
CA THR A 115 1.53 -16.78 13.14
C THR A 115 2.69 -17.50 12.47
N CYS A 116 2.76 -17.52 11.13
CA CYS A 116 3.68 -18.38 10.40
C CYS A 116 4.97 -17.70 9.94
N TRP A 117 5.07 -16.36 9.97
CA TRP A 117 6.29 -15.64 9.58
C TRP A 117 7.10 -15.14 10.77
N LYS A 118 8.42 -15.14 10.60
CA LYS A 118 9.37 -14.57 11.54
C LYS A 118 9.47 -13.06 11.35
N TRP A 119 8.90 -12.31 12.28
CA TRP A 119 8.87 -10.85 12.24
C TRP A 119 10.02 -10.19 13.02
N GLU A 120 10.45 -9.01 12.57
CA GLU A 120 11.54 -8.28 13.21
C GLU A 120 11.05 -7.63 14.53
N PRO A 121 11.85 -7.66 15.62
CA PRO A 121 11.57 -6.92 16.86
C PRO A 121 11.40 -5.43 16.62
N LYS A 122 10.56 -4.77 17.41
CA LYS A 122 10.46 -3.29 17.37
C LYS A 122 11.67 -2.59 17.97
N ASP A 123 12.24 -3.11 19.05
CA ASP A 123 13.46 -2.63 19.70
C ASP A 123 14.02 -3.69 20.68
N ASN A 124 15.32 -3.66 20.98
CA ASN A 124 16.01 -4.44 22.03
C ASN A 124 16.16 -5.97 21.86
N GLY A 125 16.04 -6.51 20.65
CA GLY A 125 16.39 -7.92 20.38
C GLY A 125 15.48 -8.98 21.03
N LYS A 126 14.37 -8.58 21.66
CA LYS A 126 13.31 -9.48 22.13
C LYS A 126 12.41 -9.86 20.95
N THR A 127 11.86 -11.08 20.94
CA THR A 127 10.89 -11.51 19.91
C THR A 127 9.76 -10.48 19.74
N ALA A 128 9.30 -10.27 18.50
CA ALA A 128 8.21 -9.35 18.23
C ALA A 128 6.96 -9.78 19.03
N ASP A 129 6.37 -8.87 19.79
CA ASP A 129 5.09 -9.16 20.45
C ASP A 129 3.98 -9.39 19.39
N LYS A 130 2.89 -10.06 19.79
CA LYS A 130 1.76 -10.38 18.89
C LYS A 130 1.22 -9.13 18.19
N SER A 131 1.19 -7.98 18.85
CA SER A 131 0.69 -6.75 18.22
C SER A 131 1.65 -6.18 17.18
N SER A 132 2.95 -6.36 17.33
CA SER A 132 3.98 -6.00 16.35
C SER A 132 3.93 -6.94 15.15
N ALA A 133 3.81 -8.24 15.37
CA ALA A 133 3.66 -9.25 14.33
C ALA A 133 2.44 -8.95 13.44
N VAL A 134 1.29 -8.63 14.04
CA VAL A 134 0.06 -8.28 13.31
C VAL A 134 0.24 -7.03 12.45
N LYS A 135 0.87 -5.97 12.97
CA LYS A 135 1.15 -4.76 12.19
C LYS A 135 2.07 -5.06 10.98
N GLN A 136 3.07 -5.91 11.18
CA GLN A 136 3.98 -6.32 10.10
C GLN A 136 3.29 -7.25 9.09
N ALA A 137 2.43 -8.15 9.53
CA ALA A 137 1.61 -9.02 8.68
C ALA A 137 0.65 -8.21 7.79
N ILE A 138 -0.03 -7.21 8.36
CA ILE A 138 -0.88 -6.28 7.59
C ILE A 138 -0.06 -5.54 6.52
N ALA A 139 1.11 -4.99 6.90
CA ALA A 139 2.00 -4.33 5.95
C ALA A 139 2.51 -5.29 4.85
N CYS A 140 2.85 -6.52 5.23
CA CYS A 140 3.30 -7.58 4.32
C CYS A 140 2.23 -7.92 3.28
N LEU A 141 0.98 -8.10 3.69
CA LEU A 141 -0.12 -8.38 2.76
C LEU A 141 -0.39 -7.19 1.82
N ASN A 142 -0.40 -5.96 2.37
CA ASN A 142 -0.63 -4.73 1.60
C ASN A 142 0.46 -4.48 0.55
N GLU A 143 1.72 -4.64 0.94
CA GLU A 143 2.86 -4.50 0.03
C GLU A 143 2.92 -5.67 -0.96
N GLY A 144 2.67 -6.89 -0.50
CA GLY A 144 2.61 -8.10 -1.34
C GLY A 144 1.59 -7.94 -2.47
N GLU A 145 0.42 -7.38 -2.19
CA GLU A 145 -0.58 -7.04 -3.20
C GLU A 145 -0.02 -6.06 -4.24
N CYS A 146 0.66 -4.99 -3.80
CA CYS A 146 1.22 -4.00 -4.70
C CYS A 146 2.26 -4.58 -5.66
N TYR A 147 3.13 -5.48 -5.18
CA TYR A 147 4.14 -6.13 -6.02
C TYR A 147 3.53 -7.26 -6.87
N ASN A 148 2.49 -7.95 -6.39
CA ASN A 148 1.73 -8.89 -7.22
C ASN A 148 1.09 -8.17 -8.42
N LEU A 149 0.52 -6.98 -8.21
CA LEU A 149 -0.02 -6.15 -9.31
C LEU A 149 1.06 -5.72 -10.32
N MET A 150 2.31 -5.53 -9.87
CA MET A 150 3.45 -5.30 -10.78
C MET A 150 3.79 -6.57 -11.57
N MET A 151 3.84 -7.73 -10.90
CA MET A 151 4.17 -9.03 -11.52
C MET A 151 3.16 -9.46 -12.58
N GLN A 152 1.89 -9.10 -12.42
CA GLN A 152 0.85 -9.46 -13.39
C GLN A 152 1.02 -8.76 -14.76
N HIS A 153 2.13 -8.09 -15.06
CA HIS A 153 2.48 -7.40 -16.32
C HIS A 153 1.64 -6.14 -16.65
N GLY A 154 1.19 -5.42 -15.63
CA GLY A 154 0.66 -4.05 -15.79
C GLY A 154 -0.86 -3.88 -15.68
N ARG A 155 -1.32 -2.67 -16.03
CA ARG A 155 -2.73 -2.24 -16.00
C ARG A 155 -3.22 -1.97 -17.42
N PRO A 156 -4.48 -2.33 -17.74
CA PRO A 156 -5.07 -1.92 -18.99
C PRO A 156 -5.39 -0.42 -18.96
N ASP A 157 -5.32 0.20 -20.12
CA ASP A 157 -5.92 1.52 -20.31
C ASP A 157 -7.44 1.41 -20.11
N ILE A 158 -8.06 2.48 -19.63
CA ILE A 158 -9.50 2.48 -19.41
C ILE A 158 -10.16 3.56 -20.25
N ALA A 159 -11.16 3.14 -21.00
CA ALA A 159 -12.04 4.00 -21.77
C ALA A 159 -13.47 3.82 -21.25
N THR A 160 -14.26 4.89 -21.16
CA THR A 160 -15.67 4.79 -20.80
C THR A 160 -16.48 5.64 -21.76
N LEU A 161 -17.40 4.98 -22.47
CA LEU A 161 -18.32 5.59 -23.39
C LEU A 161 -19.62 5.91 -22.66
N THR A 162 -20.04 7.15 -22.73
CA THR A 162 -21.33 7.65 -22.23
C THR A 162 -22.08 8.30 -23.37
N THR A 163 -23.41 8.24 -23.34
CA THR A 163 -24.27 8.88 -24.33
C THR A 163 -24.60 10.31 -23.89
N LEU A 164 -24.64 11.23 -24.84
CA LEU A 164 -25.05 12.61 -24.66
C LEU A 164 -26.20 12.92 -25.62
N ASP A 165 -27.38 13.18 -25.08
CA ASP A 165 -28.53 13.59 -25.90
C ASP A 165 -28.34 15.03 -26.38
N VAL A 166 -28.33 15.24 -27.70
CA VAL A 166 -28.22 16.55 -28.34
C VAL A 166 -29.39 16.82 -29.28
N GLU A 167 -29.59 18.07 -29.67
CA GLU A 167 -30.57 18.41 -30.71
C GLU A 167 -30.16 17.75 -32.03
N GLY A 168 -30.94 16.77 -32.49
CA GLY A 168 -30.69 16.03 -33.73
C GLY A 168 -30.13 14.61 -33.57
N GLY A 169 -29.94 14.11 -32.35
CA GLY A 169 -29.60 12.70 -32.11
C GLY A 169 -28.80 12.44 -30.84
N VAL A 170 -28.18 11.26 -30.78
CA VAL A 170 -27.28 10.85 -29.70
C VAL A 170 -25.84 11.08 -30.15
N GLU A 171 -25.07 11.82 -29.36
CA GLU A 171 -23.61 11.85 -29.43
C GLU A 171 -23.01 10.97 -28.32
N TYR A 172 -21.73 10.66 -28.44
CA TYR A 172 -21.01 9.87 -27.44
C TYR A 172 -19.84 10.66 -26.88
N VAL A 173 -19.60 10.49 -25.59
CA VAL A 173 -18.48 11.06 -24.87
C VAL A 173 -17.59 9.92 -24.40
N LEU A 174 -16.32 9.99 -24.76
CA LEU A 174 -15.30 9.02 -24.38
C LEU A 174 -14.34 9.66 -23.37
N GLN A 175 -14.44 9.23 -22.12
CA GLN A 175 -13.40 9.46 -21.12
C GLN A 175 -12.31 8.39 -21.33
N TYR A 176 -11.06 8.81 -21.52
CA TYR A 176 -9.96 7.91 -21.79
C TYR A 176 -8.75 8.20 -20.92
N ASP A 177 -8.36 7.21 -20.12
CA ASP A 177 -7.18 7.22 -19.27
C ASP A 177 -6.17 6.19 -19.78
N GLU A 178 -5.10 6.68 -20.40
CA GLU A 178 -3.96 5.91 -20.88
C GLU A 178 -2.94 5.75 -19.73
N ILE A 179 -2.55 4.52 -19.45
CA ILE A 179 -1.54 4.21 -18.44
C ILE A 179 -0.15 4.39 -19.03
N LEU A 180 0.67 5.21 -18.37
CA LEU A 180 1.99 5.56 -18.87
C LEU A 180 3.10 4.79 -18.16
N PRO A 181 4.13 4.32 -18.89
CA PRO A 181 5.27 3.64 -18.30
C PRO A 181 6.03 4.60 -17.36
N PRO A 182 6.18 4.28 -16.07
CA PRO A 182 6.79 5.18 -15.10
C PRO A 182 8.32 5.09 -15.07
N HIS A 183 8.92 4.10 -15.73
CA HIS A 183 10.38 3.90 -15.71
C HIS A 183 11.14 4.92 -16.57
N TYR A 184 12.43 5.03 -16.28
CA TYR A 184 13.40 5.87 -16.96
C TYR A 184 14.77 5.17 -16.94
N GLU A 185 15.66 5.56 -17.86
CA GLU A 185 16.91 4.85 -18.16
C GLU A 185 17.79 4.57 -16.93
N GLN A 186 17.97 5.56 -16.05
CA GLN A 186 18.77 5.37 -14.83
C GLN A 186 18.17 4.29 -13.91
N LEU A 187 16.85 4.24 -13.74
CA LEU A 187 16.21 3.22 -12.92
C LEU A 187 16.35 1.83 -13.57
N ILE A 188 16.21 1.73 -14.89
CA ILE A 188 16.41 0.46 -15.61
C ILE A 188 17.82 -0.08 -15.37
N THR A 189 18.84 0.76 -15.51
CA THR A 189 20.24 0.40 -15.22
C THR A 189 20.42 -0.08 -13.78
N GLU A 190 19.76 0.58 -12.83
CA GLU A 190 19.80 0.20 -11.42
C GLU A 190 19.09 -1.13 -11.13
N LEU A 191 17.94 -1.39 -11.76
CA LEU A 191 17.22 -2.66 -11.64
C LEU A 191 18.02 -3.81 -12.25
N GLU A 192 18.69 -3.59 -13.38
CA GLU A 192 19.63 -4.56 -13.94
C GLU A 192 20.83 -4.81 -13.01
N ALA A 193 21.36 -3.77 -12.38
CA ALA A 193 22.43 -3.93 -11.39
C ALA A 193 21.98 -4.77 -10.18
N ILE A 194 20.72 -4.64 -9.74
CA ILE A 194 20.10 -5.46 -8.69
C ILE A 194 19.91 -6.90 -9.18
N LYS A 195 19.39 -7.11 -10.39
CA LYS A 195 19.12 -8.43 -10.99
C LYS A 195 20.41 -9.23 -11.19
N THR A 196 21.41 -8.61 -11.81
CA THR A 196 22.74 -9.23 -12.06
C THR A 196 23.47 -9.61 -10.77
N ARG A 197 23.23 -8.90 -9.67
CA ARG A 197 23.79 -9.20 -8.33
C ARG A 197 22.90 -10.10 -7.48
N GLN A 198 21.91 -10.77 -8.09
CA GLN A 198 21.04 -11.74 -7.44
C GLN A 198 20.21 -11.15 -6.28
N HIS A 199 19.74 -9.91 -6.43
CA HIS A 199 18.80 -9.26 -5.50
C HIS A 199 19.32 -9.23 -4.04
N PRO A 200 20.50 -8.60 -3.80
CA PRO A 200 21.18 -8.69 -2.52
C PRO A 200 20.33 -8.09 -1.39
N GLN A 201 20.28 -8.73 -0.23
CA GLN A 201 19.57 -8.17 0.92
C GLN A 201 20.41 -7.10 1.63
N THR A 202 19.76 -6.10 2.22
CA THR A 202 20.47 -5.08 3.00
C THR A 202 21.26 -5.72 4.14
N PRO A 203 22.60 -5.53 4.20
CA PRO A 203 23.40 -6.10 5.26
C PRO A 203 22.98 -5.58 6.64
N ALA A 204 22.99 -6.46 7.65
CA ALA A 204 22.55 -6.11 9.01
C ALA A 204 23.37 -4.97 9.64
N TRP A 205 24.67 -4.87 9.30
CA TRP A 205 25.55 -3.79 9.76
C TRP A 205 25.16 -2.45 9.14
N PHE A 206 24.70 -2.44 7.88
CA PHE A 206 24.36 -1.22 7.15
C PHE A 206 23.04 -0.60 7.61
N ARG A 207 22.03 -1.45 7.88
CA ARG A 207 20.68 -1.01 8.26
C ARG A 207 20.63 -0.12 9.50
N LYS A 208 21.58 -0.30 10.43
CA LYS A 208 21.64 0.44 11.71
C LYS A 208 22.52 1.70 11.64
N LEU A 209 23.13 1.98 10.49
CA LEU A 209 24.03 3.11 10.37
C LEU A 209 23.29 4.44 10.41
N PRO A 210 23.84 5.47 11.07
CA PRO A 210 23.34 6.83 10.92
C PRO A 210 23.56 7.34 9.49
N GLU A 211 22.75 8.31 9.08
CA GLU A 211 22.68 8.81 7.70
C GLU A 211 24.03 9.20 7.10
N TYR A 212 24.90 9.89 7.85
CA TYR A 212 26.21 10.31 7.33
C TYR A 212 27.15 9.13 7.00
N GLN A 213 27.01 8.01 7.72
CA GLN A 213 27.78 6.80 7.43
C GLN A 213 27.19 6.07 6.22
N GLN A 214 25.86 6.02 6.10
CA GLN A 214 25.21 5.49 4.89
C GLN A 214 25.60 6.29 3.65
N ALA A 215 25.58 7.62 3.74
CA ALA A 215 26.00 8.53 2.67
C ALA A 215 27.44 8.26 2.23
N TYR A 216 28.36 8.01 3.18
CA TYR A 216 29.72 7.61 2.86
C TYR A 216 29.76 6.27 2.10
N PHE A 217 29.17 5.20 2.65
CA PHE A 217 29.29 3.86 2.05
C PHE A 217 28.59 3.72 0.70
N CYS A 218 27.43 4.35 0.50
CA CYS A 218 26.70 4.31 -0.76
C CYS A 218 27.39 5.10 -1.89
N ASN A 219 28.31 6.01 -1.56
CA ASN A 219 29.02 6.85 -2.53
C ASN A 219 30.51 6.51 -2.61
N LEU A 220 30.94 5.37 -2.07
CA LEU A 220 32.34 4.93 -2.07
C LEU A 220 32.89 4.77 -3.49
N GLN A 221 33.93 5.53 -3.82
CA GLN A 221 34.63 5.49 -5.11
C GLN A 221 36.13 5.20 -4.91
N LEU A 222 36.44 4.08 -4.25
CA LEU A 222 37.82 3.62 -4.07
C LEU A 222 38.21 2.63 -5.17
N LYS A 223 39.47 2.66 -5.61
CA LYS A 223 40.00 1.70 -6.60
C LYS A 223 39.82 0.24 -6.15
N GLU A 224 40.02 0.00 -4.85
CA GLU A 224 39.77 -1.27 -4.21
C GLU A 224 38.98 -1.02 -2.91
N ILE A 225 37.83 -1.67 -2.77
CA ILE A 225 36.94 -1.50 -1.63
C ILE A 225 37.16 -2.67 -0.66
N THR A 226 38.04 -2.45 0.33
CA THR A 226 38.29 -3.37 1.44
C THR A 226 38.16 -2.62 2.77
N PRO A 227 37.98 -3.31 3.90
CA PRO A 227 37.98 -2.64 5.20
C PRO A 227 39.23 -1.79 5.43
N THR A 228 40.40 -2.28 5.00
CA THR A 228 41.67 -1.57 5.13
C THR A 228 41.68 -0.27 4.35
N THR A 229 41.28 -0.29 3.06
CA THR A 229 41.29 0.92 2.22
C THR A 229 40.25 1.93 2.71
N VAL A 230 39.10 1.47 3.19
CA VAL A 230 38.06 2.34 3.77
C VAL A 230 38.52 3.00 5.08
N VAL A 231 39.17 2.25 5.97
CA VAL A 231 39.77 2.80 7.20
C VAL A 231 40.85 3.84 6.87
N GLN A 232 41.68 3.57 5.86
CA GLN A 232 42.71 4.49 5.39
C GLN A 232 42.11 5.78 4.80
N ASP A 233 41.05 5.68 3.98
CA ASP A 233 40.36 6.84 3.40
C ASP A 233 39.79 7.75 4.48
N LEU A 234 39.05 7.19 5.45
CA LEU A 234 38.50 7.98 6.56
C LEU A 234 39.61 8.59 7.44
N ASN A 235 40.69 7.85 7.73
CA ASN A 235 41.81 8.40 8.51
C ASN A 235 42.51 9.56 7.80
N LYS A 236 42.72 9.46 6.48
CA LYS A 236 43.26 10.57 5.68
C LYS A 236 42.33 11.78 5.74
N PHE A 237 41.03 11.57 5.63
CA PHE A 237 40.06 12.65 5.75
C PHE A 237 40.05 13.30 7.13
N ILE A 238 40.12 12.51 8.22
CA ILE A 238 40.17 13.06 9.59
C ILE A 238 41.40 13.96 9.78
N LEU A 239 42.56 13.59 9.22
CA LEU A 239 43.75 14.44 9.24
C LEU A 239 43.56 15.72 8.42
N ALA A 240 43.01 15.61 7.21
CA ALA A 240 42.69 16.77 6.36
C ALA A 240 41.65 17.70 6.99
N TRP A 241 40.69 17.16 7.74
CA TRP A 241 39.67 17.93 8.43
C TRP A 241 40.25 18.86 9.49
N GLU A 242 41.27 18.42 10.23
CA GLU A 242 41.97 19.29 11.18
C GLU A 242 42.64 20.48 10.48
N ASP A 243 43.22 20.27 9.30
CA ASP A 243 43.80 21.33 8.47
C ASP A 243 42.73 22.29 7.91
N ILE A 244 41.59 21.75 7.43
CA ILE A 244 40.46 22.54 6.94
C ILE A 244 39.94 23.48 8.02
N LYS A 245 39.74 22.99 9.25
CA LYS A 245 39.29 23.82 10.37
C LYS A 245 40.25 24.97 10.68
N ASN A 246 41.55 24.72 10.59
CA ASN A 246 42.57 25.72 10.90
C ASN A 246 42.73 26.77 9.81
N LYS A 247 42.46 26.40 8.54
CA LYS A 247 42.59 27.29 7.37
C LYS A 247 41.30 28.00 6.98
N SER A 248 40.14 27.50 7.40
CA SER A 248 38.85 28.09 7.08
C SER A 248 38.67 29.43 7.80
N ALA A 249 38.31 30.48 7.05
CA ALA A 249 38.05 31.80 7.62
C ALA A 249 36.74 31.85 8.41
N ASN A 250 35.72 31.09 7.98
CA ASN A 250 34.43 30.98 8.67
C ASN A 250 33.77 29.63 8.37
N LEU A 251 34.22 28.59 9.05
CA LEU A 251 33.80 27.22 8.81
C LEU A 251 32.28 27.02 8.97
N ILE A 252 31.66 27.70 9.93
CA ILE A 252 30.22 27.58 10.16
C ILE A 252 29.43 28.08 8.96
N THR A 253 29.80 29.24 8.40
CA THR A 253 29.15 29.80 7.21
C THR A 253 29.36 28.89 5.99
N GLU A 254 30.56 28.34 5.84
CA GLU A 254 30.89 27.39 4.79
C GLU A 254 30.04 26.11 4.89
N LEU A 255 29.90 25.53 6.08
CA LEU A 255 29.06 24.36 6.33
C LEU A 255 27.57 24.65 6.13
N THR A 256 27.07 25.81 6.55
CA THR A 256 25.68 26.22 6.29
C THR A 256 25.40 26.28 4.78
N LYS A 257 26.33 26.82 3.98
CA LYS A 257 26.21 26.81 2.50
C LYS A 257 26.20 25.41 1.92
N ILE A 258 27.06 24.52 2.42
CA ILE A 258 27.11 23.10 2.01
C ILE A 258 25.78 22.40 2.31
N HIS A 259 25.27 22.55 3.54
CA HIS A 259 23.99 21.96 3.93
C HIS A 259 22.81 22.50 3.10
N ALA A 260 22.77 23.83 2.89
CA ALA A 260 21.77 24.48 2.05
C ALA A 260 21.95 24.21 0.54
N ASN A 261 23.00 23.47 0.15
CA ASN A 261 23.37 23.21 -1.24
C ASN A 261 23.48 24.50 -2.09
N SER A 262 24.01 25.57 -1.51
CA SER A 262 24.03 26.92 -2.08
C SER A 262 25.44 27.30 -2.57
N PRO A 263 25.71 27.31 -3.89
CA PRO A 263 27.01 27.69 -4.44
C PRO A 263 27.27 29.21 -4.30
N PRO A 264 28.54 29.67 -4.33
CA PRO A 264 29.75 28.87 -4.53
C PRO A 264 30.15 28.10 -3.26
N PHE A 265 30.52 26.83 -3.44
CA PHE A 265 31.03 25.98 -2.36
C PHE A 265 32.49 26.29 -2.03
N PRO A 266 32.93 26.06 -0.77
CA PRO A 266 34.34 26.20 -0.38
C PRO A 266 35.26 25.32 -1.22
N LYS A 267 36.45 25.82 -1.55
CA LYS A 267 37.42 25.08 -2.38
C LYS A 267 37.73 23.69 -1.82
N TRP A 268 37.95 23.60 -0.50
CA TRP A 268 38.24 22.33 0.17
C TRP A 268 37.12 21.29 -0.01
N TYR A 269 35.85 21.73 -0.04
CA TYR A 269 34.71 20.82 -0.23
C TYR A 269 34.68 20.30 -1.66
N ASN A 270 34.95 21.15 -2.65
CA ASN A 270 35.02 20.75 -4.06
C ASN A 270 36.15 19.75 -4.35
N GLU A 271 37.23 19.79 -3.57
CA GLU A 271 38.38 18.87 -3.67
C GLU A 271 38.15 17.50 -3.00
N LEU A 272 37.09 17.34 -2.20
CA LEU A 272 36.75 16.06 -1.59
C LEU A 272 36.26 15.02 -2.62
N ASN A 273 36.56 13.75 -2.35
CA ASN A 273 35.98 12.61 -3.06
C ASN A 273 34.45 12.54 -2.82
N GLY A 274 33.72 11.88 -3.73
CA GLY A 274 32.26 11.78 -3.70
C GLY A 274 31.69 11.32 -2.35
N GLN A 275 32.22 10.24 -1.78
CA GLN A 275 31.78 9.73 -0.47
C GLN A 275 31.98 10.73 0.68
N LEU A 276 33.06 11.51 0.64
CA LEU A 276 33.39 12.48 1.68
C LEU A 276 32.53 13.74 1.54
N LYS A 277 32.22 14.17 0.31
CA LYS A 277 31.28 15.26 0.03
C LYS A 277 29.90 14.95 0.61
N GLU A 278 29.33 13.80 0.26
CA GLU A 278 27.99 13.42 0.72
C GLU A 278 27.95 13.21 2.24
N MET A 279 28.98 12.60 2.84
CA MET A 279 29.10 12.52 4.30
C MET A 279 29.12 13.91 4.96
N ILE A 280 29.93 14.84 4.43
CA ILE A 280 30.04 16.19 4.99
C ILE A 280 28.76 16.99 4.79
N LYS A 281 28.06 16.83 3.67
CA LYS A 281 26.76 17.44 3.43
C LYS A 281 25.74 17.10 4.51
N VAL A 282 25.68 15.83 4.93
CA VAL A 282 24.83 15.39 6.05
C VAL A 282 25.34 15.93 7.39
N LEU A 283 26.64 15.88 7.63
CA LEU A 283 27.25 16.34 8.89
C LEU A 283 27.14 17.87 9.08
N ALA A 284 27.08 18.63 8.00
CA ALA A 284 27.00 20.09 8.01
C ALA A 284 25.70 20.64 8.63
N LEU A 285 24.64 19.82 8.75
CA LEU A 285 23.42 20.19 9.47
C LEU A 285 23.67 20.50 10.96
N LYS A 286 24.64 19.82 11.58
CA LYS A 286 25.04 20.03 12.99
C LYS A 286 26.56 20.18 13.11
N PRO A 287 27.11 21.35 12.74
CA PRO A 287 28.56 21.60 12.69
C PRO A 287 29.31 21.28 14.00
N ASP A 288 28.67 21.51 15.14
CA ASP A 288 29.21 21.26 16.48
C ASP A 288 29.50 19.78 16.74
N ARG A 289 28.83 18.86 16.03
CA ARG A 289 28.92 17.41 16.26
C ARG A 289 29.87 16.68 15.31
N ILE A 290 30.41 17.36 14.30
CA ILE A 290 31.20 16.73 13.23
C ILE A 290 32.38 15.93 13.80
N LYS A 291 33.18 16.55 14.69
CA LYS A 291 34.34 15.89 15.31
C LYS A 291 33.96 14.60 16.03
N THR A 292 32.92 14.66 16.86
CA THR A 292 32.42 13.50 17.62
C THR A 292 31.91 12.40 16.68
N LYS A 293 31.20 12.77 15.61
CA LYS A 293 30.67 11.82 14.62
C LYS A 293 31.77 11.15 13.79
N LEU A 294 32.85 11.85 13.46
CA LEU A 294 34.00 11.28 12.76
C LEU A 294 34.76 10.28 13.66
N VAL A 295 34.94 10.59 14.95
CA VAL A 295 35.55 9.66 15.91
C VAL A 295 34.69 8.40 16.08
N GLN A 296 33.37 8.56 16.23
CA GLN A 296 32.43 7.43 16.29
C GLN A 296 32.52 6.55 15.03
N PHE A 297 32.63 7.17 13.86
CA PHE A 297 32.71 6.45 12.60
C PHE A 297 34.02 5.66 12.46
N LYS A 298 35.14 6.27 12.83
CA LYS A 298 36.44 5.58 12.89
C LYS A 298 36.40 4.37 13.85
N SER A 299 35.80 4.54 15.03
CA SER A 299 35.65 3.44 15.99
C SER A 299 34.84 2.28 15.38
N MET A 300 33.70 2.59 14.77
CA MET A 300 32.85 1.60 14.11
C MET A 300 33.61 0.85 13.01
N LEU A 301 34.32 1.56 12.12
CA LEU A 301 35.11 0.90 11.07
C LEU A 301 36.18 -0.04 11.64
N THR A 302 36.83 0.35 12.73
CA THR A 302 37.87 -0.47 13.38
C THR A 302 37.27 -1.75 13.97
N GLU A 303 36.11 -1.65 14.61
CA GLU A 303 35.37 -2.79 15.16
C GLU A 303 34.88 -3.74 14.05
N HIS A 304 34.33 -3.19 12.97
CA HIS A 304 33.79 -3.98 11.87
C HIS A 304 34.86 -4.53 10.91
N ALA A 305 36.10 -4.00 10.93
CA ALA A 305 37.13 -4.37 9.96
C ALA A 305 37.49 -5.86 9.98
N THR A 306 37.30 -6.57 11.09
CA THR A 306 37.55 -8.01 11.20
C THR A 306 36.30 -8.86 10.94
N ASN A 307 35.10 -8.27 10.95
CA ASN A 307 33.82 -8.96 10.77
C ASN A 307 33.68 -9.57 9.36
N PHE A 308 33.34 -10.85 9.28
CA PHE A 308 33.22 -11.59 8.02
C PHE A 308 32.12 -11.05 7.10
N GLU A 309 30.92 -10.79 7.64
CA GLU A 309 29.79 -10.26 6.86
C GLU A 309 30.10 -8.86 6.33
N PHE A 310 30.75 -8.01 7.13
CA PHE A 310 31.21 -6.69 6.70
C PHE A 310 32.17 -6.83 5.51
N LYS A 311 33.22 -7.64 5.63
CA LYS A 311 34.20 -7.91 4.55
C LYS A 311 33.52 -8.39 3.26
N LYS A 312 32.57 -9.32 3.38
CA LYS A 312 31.89 -9.95 2.25
C LYS A 312 30.96 -8.99 1.51
N THR A 313 30.31 -8.08 2.22
CA THR A 313 29.23 -7.25 1.67
C THR A 313 29.62 -5.79 1.40
N LEU A 314 30.76 -5.32 1.93
CA LEU A 314 31.20 -3.92 1.81
C LEU A 314 31.23 -3.41 0.37
N ALA A 315 31.83 -4.16 -0.55
CA ALA A 315 31.94 -3.76 -1.96
C ALA A 315 30.60 -3.78 -2.72
N LEU A 316 29.56 -4.45 -2.17
CA LEU A 316 28.23 -4.48 -2.77
C LEU A 316 27.47 -3.17 -2.56
N VAL A 317 27.70 -2.50 -1.43
CA VAL A 317 26.91 -1.32 -1.01
C VAL A 317 26.95 -0.18 -2.03
N PRO A 318 28.10 0.30 -2.52
CA PRO A 318 28.14 1.37 -3.52
C PRO A 318 27.75 0.91 -4.93
N ALA A 319 27.70 -0.40 -5.19
CA ALA A 319 27.34 -0.97 -6.49
C ALA A 319 25.83 -1.06 -6.74
N ILE A 320 25.02 -0.74 -5.72
CA ILE A 320 23.56 -0.78 -5.73
C ILE A 320 23.08 0.57 -5.20
N PRO A 321 22.03 1.18 -5.78
CA PRO A 321 21.61 2.51 -5.38
C PRO A 321 21.08 2.57 -3.95
N GLN A 322 21.30 3.70 -3.28
CA GLN A 322 20.90 3.92 -1.89
C GLN A 322 19.40 3.69 -1.65
N TRP A 323 18.52 4.04 -2.61
CA TRP A 323 17.08 3.85 -2.47
C TRP A 323 16.70 2.38 -2.26
N TYR A 324 17.48 1.43 -2.80
CA TYR A 324 17.21 0.02 -2.64
C TYR A 324 17.59 -0.48 -1.23
N TRP A 325 18.64 0.08 -0.63
CA TRP A 325 19.12 -0.31 0.70
C TRP A 325 18.22 0.18 1.85
N VAL A 326 17.37 1.17 1.60
CA VAL A 326 16.38 1.63 2.59
C VAL A 326 15.07 0.86 2.52
N LEU A 327 14.87 0.03 1.48
CA LEU A 327 13.74 -0.88 1.41
C LEU A 327 13.81 -1.89 2.55
N SER A 328 12.64 -2.25 3.08
CA SER A 328 12.54 -3.34 4.04
C SER A 328 12.96 -4.67 3.41
N ARG A 329 13.37 -5.64 4.24
CA ARG A 329 13.75 -6.99 3.78
C ARG A 329 12.67 -7.61 2.89
N ARG A 330 11.40 -7.51 3.31
CA ARG A 330 10.24 -8.01 2.55
C ARG A 330 10.11 -7.31 1.18
N GLN A 331 10.25 -5.99 1.11
CA GLN A 331 10.19 -5.26 -0.18
C GLN A 331 11.35 -5.63 -1.10
N GLN A 332 12.55 -5.85 -0.58
CA GLN A 332 13.68 -6.34 -1.37
C GLN A 332 13.41 -7.75 -1.92
N SER A 333 12.82 -8.64 -1.10
CA SER A 333 12.37 -9.97 -1.54
C SER A 333 11.26 -9.90 -2.60
N PHE A 334 10.27 -9.04 -2.41
CA PHE A 334 9.18 -8.84 -3.37
C PHE A 334 9.70 -8.30 -4.70
N LEU A 335 10.51 -7.23 -4.69
CA LEU A 335 11.12 -6.69 -5.91
C LEU A 335 12.01 -7.73 -6.60
N GLY A 336 12.80 -8.49 -5.84
CA GLY A 336 13.61 -9.57 -6.38
C GLY A 336 12.76 -10.65 -7.06
N HIS A 337 11.63 -11.01 -6.46
CA HIS A 337 10.69 -11.97 -7.04
C HIS A 337 10.08 -11.45 -8.35
N VAL A 338 9.63 -10.18 -8.40
CA VAL A 338 9.11 -9.57 -9.63
C VAL A 338 10.18 -9.57 -10.73
N LEU A 339 11.38 -9.03 -10.44
CA LEU A 339 12.49 -8.95 -11.41
C LEU A 339 12.94 -10.33 -11.94
N LYS A 340 12.84 -11.37 -11.12
CA LYS A 340 13.20 -12.75 -11.49
C LYS A 340 12.21 -13.35 -12.51
N HIS A 341 10.94 -12.97 -12.44
CA HIS A 341 9.87 -13.56 -13.27
C HIS A 341 9.41 -12.65 -14.41
N SER A 342 9.89 -11.41 -14.48
CA SER A 342 9.68 -10.54 -15.64
C SER A 342 10.70 -10.84 -16.76
N GLU A 343 10.23 -10.78 -18.00
CA GLU A 343 11.06 -10.95 -19.20
C GLU A 343 12.12 -9.85 -19.26
N THR A 344 11.68 -8.59 -19.12
CA THR A 344 12.54 -7.40 -19.03
C THR A 344 12.39 -6.70 -17.69
N VAL A 345 13.37 -5.88 -17.29
CA VAL A 345 13.25 -5.09 -16.06
C VAL A 345 12.25 -3.96 -16.20
N GLU A 346 12.02 -3.46 -17.42
CA GLU A 346 11.00 -2.47 -17.75
C GLU A 346 9.62 -3.00 -17.41
N ASP A 347 9.34 -4.26 -17.75
CA ASP A 347 8.01 -4.81 -17.54
C ASP A 347 7.75 -5.34 -16.12
N ALA A 348 8.82 -5.51 -15.32
CA ALA A 348 8.73 -5.57 -13.86
C ALA A 348 8.21 -4.28 -13.20
N VAL A 349 8.36 -3.13 -13.86
CA VAL A 349 7.95 -1.81 -13.35
C VAL A 349 7.08 -1.05 -14.36
N ALA A 350 6.34 -1.77 -15.21
CA ALA A 350 5.50 -1.16 -16.24
C ALA A 350 4.38 -0.28 -15.65
N THR A 351 3.90 -0.62 -14.45
CA THR A 351 2.91 0.17 -13.71
C THR A 351 3.16 0.06 -12.22
N ILE A 352 2.76 1.08 -11.45
CA ILE A 352 2.96 1.13 -10.00
C ILE A 352 1.65 1.56 -9.31
N SER A 353 1.22 0.82 -8.29
CA SER A 353 0.09 1.20 -7.42
C SER A 353 0.35 2.51 -6.69
N SER A 354 -0.69 3.34 -6.57
CA SER A 354 -0.69 4.56 -5.75
C SER A 354 -0.22 4.34 -4.31
N ARG A 355 -0.31 3.10 -3.81
CA ARG A 355 0.18 2.70 -2.48
C ARG A 355 1.67 2.36 -2.46
N ASN A 356 2.25 1.95 -3.59
CA ASN A 356 3.67 1.61 -3.68
C ASN A 356 4.50 2.87 -3.95
N ARG A 357 4.88 3.59 -2.88
CA ARG A 357 5.72 4.79 -2.97
C ARG A 357 7.16 4.54 -2.52
N GLY A 358 7.55 3.28 -2.33
CA GLY A 358 8.89 2.86 -1.92
C GLY A 358 9.93 2.86 -3.04
N LEU A 359 9.51 2.89 -4.31
CA LEU A 359 10.40 2.94 -5.48
C LEU A 359 10.47 4.36 -6.08
N PRO A 360 11.62 4.82 -6.61
CA PRO A 360 11.81 6.19 -7.09
C PRO A 360 11.28 6.39 -8.52
N LEU A 361 10.00 6.09 -8.74
CA LEU A 361 9.27 6.34 -9.99
C LEU A 361 7.80 6.72 -9.72
N PRO A 362 7.11 7.40 -10.66
CA PRO A 362 5.73 7.83 -10.46
C PRO A 362 4.78 6.65 -10.28
N ALA A 363 3.87 6.75 -9.31
CA ALA A 363 2.79 5.78 -9.13
C ALA A 363 1.50 6.30 -9.74
N ASN A 364 0.62 5.39 -10.15
CA ASN A 364 -0.67 5.71 -10.75
C ASN A 364 -0.55 6.72 -11.91
N PHE A 365 0.53 6.60 -12.70
CA PHE A 365 0.88 7.54 -13.74
C PHE A 365 0.08 7.26 -15.02
N GLY A 366 -0.57 8.29 -15.53
CA GLY A 366 -1.40 8.19 -16.72
C GLY A 366 -1.68 9.54 -17.35
N ALA A 367 -2.29 9.51 -18.52
CA ALA A 367 -2.81 10.67 -19.22
C ALA A 367 -4.30 10.51 -19.46
N HIS A 368 -5.06 11.45 -18.94
CA HIS A 368 -6.49 11.55 -19.12
C HIS A 368 -6.83 12.46 -20.31
N SER A 369 -7.82 12.06 -21.10
CA SER A 369 -8.33 12.81 -22.26
C SER A 369 -9.83 12.63 -22.40
N LEU A 370 -10.47 13.61 -23.04
CA LEU A 370 -11.91 13.62 -23.27
C LEU A 370 -12.19 13.87 -24.75
N LYS A 371 -12.94 12.95 -25.36
CA LYS A 371 -13.27 13.00 -26.79
C LYS A 371 -14.78 12.93 -26.98
N LYS A 372 -15.28 13.60 -28.00
CA LYS A 372 -16.67 13.55 -28.43
C LYS A 372 -16.75 12.83 -29.77
N ILE A 373 -17.72 11.94 -29.92
CA ILE A 373 -17.96 11.19 -31.16
C ILE A 373 -19.39 11.49 -31.59
N ASN A 374 -19.57 12.05 -32.78
CA ASN A 374 -20.91 12.34 -33.28
C ASN A 374 -21.58 11.10 -33.89
N ALA A 375 -22.85 11.23 -34.28
CA ALA A 375 -23.63 10.13 -34.86
C ALA A 375 -23.03 9.54 -36.16
N LYS A 376 -22.12 10.24 -36.84
CA LYS A 376 -21.42 9.78 -38.05
C LYS A 376 -20.08 9.09 -37.75
N GLY A 377 -19.70 8.99 -36.47
CA GLY A 377 -18.39 8.48 -36.06
C GLY A 377 -17.25 9.50 -36.17
N GLU A 378 -17.54 10.78 -36.39
CA GLU A 378 -16.49 11.81 -36.42
C GLU A 378 -16.03 12.13 -34.98
N VAL A 379 -14.72 12.06 -34.75
CA VAL A 379 -14.11 12.25 -33.43
C VAL A 379 -13.60 13.68 -33.30
N VAL A 380 -14.01 14.36 -32.22
CA VAL A 380 -13.53 15.68 -31.83
C VAL A 380 -12.82 15.57 -30.49
N ASP A 381 -11.54 15.93 -30.47
CA ASP A 381 -10.79 16.10 -29.23
C ASP A 381 -11.23 17.39 -28.57
N LEU A 382 -11.87 17.31 -27.39
CA LEU A 382 -12.34 18.51 -26.72
C LEU A 382 -11.14 19.35 -26.26
N PHE A 383 -10.12 18.73 -25.65
CA PHE A 383 -8.84 19.37 -25.31
C PHE A 383 -7.70 18.34 -25.25
N GLY A 384 -6.47 18.86 -25.10
CA GLY A 384 -5.25 18.06 -24.97
C GLY A 384 -5.19 17.17 -23.72
N ARG A 385 -4.19 16.29 -23.69
CA ARG A 385 -3.94 15.34 -22.60
C ARG A 385 -3.66 16.06 -21.27
N ARG A 386 -4.28 15.58 -20.20
CA ARG A 386 -4.03 16.00 -18.82
C ARG A 386 -3.34 14.86 -18.08
N TYR A 387 -2.10 15.10 -17.64
CA TYR A 387 -1.28 14.08 -16.99
C TYR A 387 -1.59 14.03 -15.49
N ARG A 388 -1.62 12.81 -14.94
CA ARG A 388 -1.90 12.56 -13.53
C ARG A 388 -0.96 11.51 -12.96
N SER A 389 -0.67 11.63 -11.68
CA SER A 389 0.02 10.59 -10.89
C SER A 389 -0.34 10.74 -9.42
N SER A 390 0.10 9.80 -8.58
CA SER A 390 0.32 10.08 -7.16
C SER A 390 1.32 11.22 -7.00
N HIS A 391 1.27 11.93 -5.87
CA HIS A 391 2.14 13.08 -5.60
C HIS A 391 3.62 12.75 -5.83
N VAL A 392 4.41 13.66 -6.45
CA VAL A 392 5.81 13.38 -6.85
C VAL A 392 6.73 13.02 -5.68
N ALA A 393 6.52 13.61 -4.50
CA ALA A 393 7.19 13.21 -3.27
C ALA A 393 6.55 11.95 -2.66
N THR A 394 7.35 11.12 -1.99
CA THR A 394 6.88 9.88 -1.35
C THR A 394 6.53 10.09 0.12
N ARG A 395 5.32 9.68 0.53
CA ARG A 395 4.92 9.66 1.96
C ARG A 395 5.59 8.52 2.73
N ASP A 396 5.95 7.43 2.04
CA ASP A 396 6.53 6.23 2.67
C ASP A 396 8.02 6.46 3.01
N GLY A 397 8.64 7.43 2.33
CA GLY A 397 10.06 7.77 2.47
C GLY A 397 10.37 8.96 3.37
N LEU A 398 9.41 9.51 4.13
CA LEU A 398 9.66 10.69 4.99
C LEU A 398 10.71 10.45 6.09
N LYS A 399 11.01 9.17 6.40
CA LYS A 399 12.06 8.76 7.34
C LYS A 399 13.33 8.26 6.65
N PHE A 400 13.38 8.26 5.31
CA PHE A 400 14.57 7.89 4.55
C PHE A 400 15.63 9.01 4.62
N PRO A 401 16.91 8.69 4.33
CA PRO A 401 17.93 9.70 4.10
C PRO A 401 17.44 10.78 3.11
N GLU A 402 17.82 12.03 3.34
CA GLU A 402 17.38 13.17 2.54
C GLU A 402 17.72 12.98 1.05
N ALA A 403 18.89 12.41 0.75
CA ALA A 403 19.31 12.08 -0.60
C ALA A 403 18.36 11.10 -1.32
N VAL A 404 17.79 10.14 -0.60
CA VAL A 404 16.78 9.23 -1.16
C VAL A 404 15.45 9.95 -1.36
N GLN A 405 15.01 10.79 -0.40
CA GLN A 405 13.80 11.59 -0.56
C GLN A 405 13.87 12.50 -1.80
N GLN A 406 15.02 13.18 -1.97
CA GLN A 406 15.31 14.00 -3.14
C GLN A 406 15.31 13.16 -4.42
N ARG A 407 15.99 11.99 -4.42
CA ARG A 407 16.00 11.08 -5.58
C ARG A 407 14.59 10.69 -6.03
N HIS A 408 13.70 10.36 -5.10
CA HIS A 408 12.31 10.05 -5.43
C HIS A 408 11.61 11.25 -6.09
N CYS A 409 11.67 12.42 -5.44
CA CYS A 409 10.92 13.57 -5.92
C CYS A 409 11.45 14.12 -7.25
N ASP A 410 12.78 14.21 -7.38
CA ASP A 410 13.43 14.76 -8.58
C ASP A 410 13.21 13.85 -9.79
N ALA A 411 13.38 12.54 -9.63
CA ALA A 411 13.12 11.57 -10.70
C ALA A 411 11.63 11.53 -11.08
N ASN A 412 10.73 11.56 -10.09
CA ASN A 412 9.29 11.58 -10.36
C ASN A 412 8.89 12.85 -11.11
N PHE A 413 9.35 14.02 -10.66
CA PHE A 413 9.04 15.29 -11.32
C PHE A 413 9.57 15.33 -12.76
N ALA A 414 10.81 14.88 -12.98
CA ALA A 414 11.38 14.78 -14.32
C ALA A 414 10.55 13.85 -15.22
N LYS A 415 10.12 12.70 -14.70
CA LYS A 415 9.32 11.73 -15.45
C LYS A 415 7.92 12.23 -15.77
N VAL A 416 7.19 12.77 -14.81
CA VAL A 416 5.80 13.24 -15.04
C VAL A 416 5.74 14.47 -15.96
N THR A 417 6.86 15.18 -16.14
CA THR A 417 6.98 16.33 -17.05
C THR A 417 7.80 16.02 -18.31
N GLU A 418 8.07 14.74 -18.61
CA GLU A 418 8.92 14.35 -19.75
C GLU A 418 8.33 14.80 -21.09
N ALA A 419 7.00 14.76 -21.21
CA ALA A 419 6.27 15.17 -22.41
C ALA A 419 6.01 16.69 -22.49
N ALA A 420 6.47 17.49 -21.53
CA ALA A 420 6.32 18.94 -21.56
C ALA A 420 7.29 19.57 -22.58
N THR A 421 6.80 20.46 -23.45
CA THR A 421 7.66 21.19 -24.38
C THR A 421 8.48 22.26 -23.64
N PRO A 422 9.81 22.32 -23.78
CA PRO A 422 10.62 23.39 -23.20
C PRO A 422 10.16 24.78 -23.66
N GLY A 423 10.16 25.77 -22.76
CA GLY A 423 9.72 27.14 -23.02
C GLY A 423 8.21 27.35 -23.11
N LYS A 424 7.40 26.28 -23.00
CA LYS A 424 5.94 26.38 -22.85
C LYS A 424 5.53 26.24 -21.39
N PRO A 425 4.43 26.88 -20.95
CA PRO A 425 3.92 26.73 -19.59
C PRO A 425 3.72 25.26 -19.21
N CYS A 426 4.19 24.89 -18.02
CA CYS A 426 4.04 23.56 -17.44
C CYS A 426 3.38 23.68 -16.08
N LEU A 427 2.09 23.33 -15.99
CA LEU A 427 1.37 23.35 -14.71
C LEU A 427 1.75 22.13 -13.88
N MET A 428 2.13 22.38 -12.63
CA MET A 428 2.22 21.40 -11.57
C MET A 428 1.20 21.75 -10.49
N GLN A 429 -0.03 21.25 -10.66
CA GLN A 429 -1.10 21.44 -9.67
C GLN A 429 -1.07 20.32 -8.63
N THR A 430 -1.18 20.71 -7.36
CA THR A 430 -1.31 19.77 -6.24
C THR A 430 -2.61 20.00 -5.50
N LEU A 431 -3.32 18.92 -5.20
CA LEU A 431 -4.57 18.95 -4.43
C LEU A 431 -4.27 18.26 -3.10
N ILE A 432 -3.47 18.91 -2.26
CA ILE A 432 -3.08 18.43 -0.92
C ILE A 432 -3.34 19.52 0.12
N SER A 433 -3.42 19.15 1.39
CA SER A 433 -3.78 20.08 2.46
C SER A 433 -2.68 20.16 3.51
N PRO A 434 -1.67 21.03 3.31
CA PRO A 434 -0.60 21.25 4.27
C PRO A 434 -1.16 21.78 5.60
N ILE A 435 -1.17 20.95 6.64
CA ILE A 435 -1.62 21.33 7.99
C ILE A 435 -0.42 21.29 8.93
N HIS A 436 -0.24 22.33 9.74
CA HIS A 436 0.78 22.38 10.78
C HIS A 436 0.36 21.56 12.01
N ALA A 437 1.34 21.02 12.75
CA ALA A 437 1.07 20.20 13.93
C ALA A 437 0.24 20.93 15.01
N VAL A 438 0.38 22.25 15.13
CA VAL A 438 -0.36 23.07 16.10
C VAL A 438 -1.83 23.22 15.75
N ASP A 439 -2.19 23.02 14.48
CA ASP A 439 -3.54 23.21 13.95
C ASP A 439 -4.24 21.89 13.61
N TYR A 440 -3.58 20.75 13.89
CA TYR A 440 -4.09 19.43 13.53
C TYR A 440 -5.06 18.88 14.57
N VAL A 441 -6.31 18.71 14.17
CA VAL A 441 -7.33 17.98 14.92
C VAL A 441 -7.68 16.69 14.16
N PRO A 442 -7.41 15.50 14.73
CA PRO A 442 -7.81 14.23 14.10
C PRO A 442 -9.31 14.23 13.80
N SER A 443 -9.65 14.02 12.53
CA SER A 443 -11.03 14.04 12.05
C SER A 443 -11.31 12.89 11.09
N ILE A 444 -12.59 12.70 10.74
CA ILE A 444 -13.03 11.66 9.78
C ILE A 444 -12.32 11.77 8.42
N VAL A 445 -11.98 12.98 7.98
CA VAL A 445 -11.30 13.22 6.68
C VAL A 445 -9.84 12.78 6.70
N THR A 446 -9.22 12.73 7.87
CA THR A 446 -7.91 12.11 8.06
C THR A 446 -8.03 10.69 8.59
N ASP A 447 -9.17 10.01 8.43
CA ASP A 447 -9.45 8.66 8.98
C ASP A 447 -9.24 8.54 10.51
N TYR A 448 -9.26 9.66 11.23
CA TYR A 448 -8.81 9.80 12.63
C TYR A 448 -7.36 9.35 12.85
N LEU A 449 -6.47 9.62 11.88
CA LEU A 449 -5.04 9.39 12.01
C LEU A 449 -4.52 10.11 13.27
N PRO A 450 -3.83 9.41 14.19
CA PRO A 450 -3.22 10.07 15.35
C PRO A 450 -1.94 10.83 14.97
N GLU A 451 -1.37 10.55 13.80
CA GLU A 451 -0.17 11.18 13.27
C GLU A 451 -0.52 12.30 12.29
N LEU A 452 0.31 13.34 12.25
CA LEU A 452 0.14 14.45 11.31
C LEU A 452 0.13 13.94 9.86
N PRO A 453 -0.82 14.39 9.02
CA PRO A 453 -0.83 14.04 7.59
C PRO A 453 0.50 14.43 6.91
N PRO A 454 0.95 13.65 5.91
CA PRO A 454 2.23 13.89 5.24
C PRO A 454 2.24 15.15 4.37
N ASP A 455 1.07 15.74 4.09
CA ASP A 455 0.82 16.79 3.10
C ASP A 455 1.79 17.99 3.22
N LEU A 456 2.11 18.46 4.44
CA LEU A 456 3.04 19.59 4.62
C LEU A 456 4.47 19.26 4.15
N GLU A 457 4.98 18.08 4.49
CA GLU A 457 6.31 17.66 4.06
C GLU A 457 6.34 17.35 2.56
N LEU A 458 5.28 16.74 2.03
CA LEU A 458 5.12 16.52 0.59
C LEU A 458 5.16 17.84 -0.18
N TYR A 459 4.43 18.85 0.28
CA TYR A 459 4.42 20.20 -0.32
C TYR A 459 5.82 20.81 -0.38
N LYS A 460 6.55 20.80 0.74
CA LYS A 460 7.92 21.34 0.82
C LYS A 460 8.89 20.62 -0.12
N ILE A 461 8.87 19.28 -0.13
CA ILE A 461 9.76 18.46 -0.95
C ILE A 461 9.50 18.70 -2.44
N ALA A 462 8.23 18.79 -2.85
CA ALA A 462 7.85 19.08 -4.23
C ALA A 462 8.31 20.48 -4.70
N ARG A 463 8.12 21.52 -3.88
CA ARG A 463 8.62 22.88 -4.16
C ARG A 463 10.13 22.89 -4.33
N ALA A 464 10.84 22.21 -3.44
CA ALA A 464 12.30 22.11 -3.53
C ALA A 464 12.76 21.35 -4.79
N ALA A 465 12.05 20.32 -5.22
CA ALA A 465 12.36 19.59 -6.46
C ALA A 465 12.19 20.45 -7.71
N VAL A 466 11.12 21.24 -7.81
CA VAL A 466 10.94 22.18 -8.93
C VAL A 466 12.05 23.23 -8.95
N ALA A 467 12.41 23.78 -7.78
CA ALA A 467 13.49 24.76 -7.67
C ALA A 467 14.86 24.22 -8.13
N ARG A 468 15.11 22.92 -7.94
CA ARG A 468 16.33 22.22 -8.44
C ARG A 468 16.23 21.81 -9.91
N SER A 469 15.03 21.81 -10.48
CA SER A 469 14.80 21.28 -11.82
C SER A 469 15.27 22.24 -12.92
N LYS A 470 15.61 21.68 -14.09
CA LYS A 470 15.89 22.46 -15.31
C LYS A 470 14.66 23.19 -15.87
N ARG A 471 13.45 22.89 -15.34
CA ARG A 471 12.17 23.45 -15.79
C ARG A 471 11.62 24.53 -14.85
N VAL A 472 12.40 24.98 -13.87
CA VAL A 472 11.95 25.98 -12.88
C VAL A 472 11.33 27.23 -13.51
N ALA A 473 11.87 27.70 -14.64
CA ALA A 473 11.37 28.89 -15.34
C ALA A 473 9.97 28.69 -15.96
N ASP A 474 9.69 27.48 -16.45
CA ASP A 474 8.48 27.14 -17.19
C ASP A 474 7.40 26.53 -16.28
N THR A 475 7.77 26.08 -15.08
CA THR A 475 6.86 25.37 -14.16
C THR A 475 6.04 26.35 -13.35
N TRP A 476 4.71 26.24 -13.46
CA TRP A 476 3.75 27.01 -12.69
C TRP A 476 3.20 26.08 -11.61
N GLN A 477 3.54 26.36 -10.35
CA GLN A 477 3.16 25.51 -9.23
C GLN A 477 1.94 26.11 -8.54
N HIS A 478 0.93 25.30 -8.26
CA HIS A 478 -0.21 25.72 -7.45
C HIS A 478 -0.64 24.58 -6.51
N ASN A 479 -1.11 24.93 -5.32
CA ASN A 479 -1.74 23.98 -4.41
C ASN A 479 -3.13 24.43 -3.97
N HIS A 480 -4.13 23.58 -4.19
CA HIS A 480 -5.45 23.75 -3.61
C HIS A 480 -5.64 22.81 -2.40
N PRO A 481 -5.86 23.36 -1.19
CA PRO A 481 -6.22 22.60 -0.01
C PRO A 481 -7.66 22.09 -0.12
N PHE A 482 -7.82 21.01 -0.87
CA PHE A 482 -9.12 20.51 -1.27
C PHE A 482 -9.61 19.42 -0.31
N ASN A 483 -9.88 19.74 0.96
CA ASN A 483 -10.50 18.83 1.96
C ASN A 483 -11.16 19.60 3.12
N ILE A 484 -11.54 18.95 4.24
CA ILE A 484 -12.10 19.67 5.41
C ILE A 484 -11.17 20.76 5.96
N ALA A 485 -9.86 20.65 5.72
CA ALA A 485 -8.93 21.70 6.07
C ALA A 485 -9.23 23.00 5.34
N LYS A 486 -9.94 22.99 4.19
CA LYS A 486 -10.40 24.19 3.49
C LYS A 486 -11.23 25.12 4.36
N LEU A 487 -11.91 24.59 5.39
CA LEU A 487 -12.62 25.41 6.38
C LEU A 487 -11.70 26.38 7.12
N TYR A 488 -10.39 26.09 7.18
CA TYR A 488 -9.37 26.87 7.87
C TYR A 488 -8.25 27.36 6.94
N TYR A 489 -7.90 26.56 5.94
CA TYR A 489 -6.84 26.76 4.96
C TYR A 489 -7.45 26.59 3.58
N TYR A 490 -8.12 27.61 3.04
CA TYR A 490 -8.56 27.67 1.64
C TYR A 490 -7.62 28.54 0.80
N THR A 491 -7.73 28.45 -0.52
CA THR A 491 -6.93 29.29 -1.44
C THR A 491 -7.35 30.75 -1.30
N GLN A 492 -6.50 31.58 -0.68
CA GLN A 492 -6.85 32.98 -0.41
C GLN A 492 -6.89 33.82 -1.70
N ALA A 493 -7.65 34.90 -1.69
CA ALA A 493 -7.72 35.80 -2.85
C ALA A 493 -6.35 36.42 -3.22
N ASN A 494 -5.46 36.56 -2.24
CA ASN A 494 -4.10 37.05 -2.39
C ASN A 494 -3.05 35.92 -2.43
N ASP A 495 -3.45 34.69 -2.76
CA ASP A 495 -2.53 33.56 -2.90
C ASP A 495 -1.45 33.88 -3.96
N PRO A 496 -0.15 33.78 -3.61
CA PRO A 496 0.93 34.21 -4.49
C PRO A 496 1.04 33.36 -5.76
N ASP A 497 0.67 32.08 -5.70
CA ASP A 497 0.72 31.20 -6.86
C ASP A 497 -0.44 31.53 -7.83
N SER A 498 -1.64 31.78 -7.31
CA SER A 498 -2.78 32.24 -8.12
C SER A 498 -2.48 33.55 -8.85
N LEU A 499 -1.92 34.53 -8.13
CA LEU A 499 -1.54 35.82 -8.72
C LEU A 499 -0.44 35.66 -9.78
N ALA A 500 0.53 34.76 -9.55
CA ALA A 500 1.57 34.47 -10.52
C ALA A 500 1.02 33.78 -11.79
N ILE A 501 0.01 32.89 -11.66
CA ILE A 501 -0.67 32.29 -12.81
C ILE A 501 -1.39 33.37 -13.62
N LEU A 502 -2.18 34.23 -12.98
CA LEU A 502 -2.86 35.35 -13.62
C LEU A 502 -1.89 36.26 -14.38
N GLU A 503 -0.82 36.71 -13.72
CA GLU A 503 0.19 37.59 -14.32
C GLU A 503 0.88 36.93 -15.53
N LYS A 504 1.25 35.66 -15.42
CA LYS A 504 1.93 34.94 -16.51
C LYS A 504 0.98 34.62 -17.67
N ALA A 505 -0.25 34.21 -17.38
CA ALA A 505 -1.24 33.86 -18.40
C ALA A 505 -1.75 35.08 -19.17
N GLN A 506 -1.83 36.26 -18.53
CA GLN A 506 -2.21 37.52 -19.20
C GLN A 506 -1.33 37.82 -20.42
N LYS A 507 -0.06 37.39 -20.41
CA LYS A 507 0.89 37.58 -21.52
C LYS A 507 0.48 36.84 -22.80
N TYR A 508 -0.40 35.85 -22.70
CA TYR A 508 -0.86 35.04 -23.84
C TYR A 508 -2.20 35.51 -24.41
N VAL A 509 -2.92 36.41 -23.73
CA VAL A 509 -4.29 36.82 -24.12
C VAL A 509 -4.36 37.34 -25.54
N ALA A 510 -3.40 38.17 -25.96
CA ALA A 510 -3.38 38.75 -27.30
C ALA A 510 -3.27 37.70 -28.42
N THR A 511 -2.76 36.51 -28.11
CA THR A 511 -2.49 35.42 -29.08
C THR A 511 -3.37 34.19 -28.88
N THR A 512 -4.21 34.17 -27.85
CA THR A 512 -4.96 32.98 -27.45
C THR A 512 -6.45 33.32 -27.29
N PRO A 513 -7.28 33.07 -28.32
CA PRO A 513 -8.71 33.37 -28.29
C PRO A 513 -9.44 32.71 -27.11
N GLY A 514 -10.32 33.44 -26.46
CA GLY A 514 -11.11 32.97 -25.31
C GLY A 514 -10.33 32.83 -23.99
N LEU A 515 -9.05 33.19 -23.96
CA LEU A 515 -8.26 33.14 -22.73
C LEU A 515 -8.66 34.24 -21.73
N GLN A 516 -8.98 35.46 -22.20
CA GLN A 516 -9.36 36.56 -21.31
C GLN A 516 -10.59 36.18 -20.45
N ASP A 517 -11.62 35.58 -21.06
CA ASP A 517 -12.82 35.15 -20.35
C ASP A 517 -12.49 34.16 -19.21
N LEU A 518 -11.57 33.21 -19.46
CA LEU A 518 -11.12 32.27 -18.44
C LEU A 518 -10.33 32.95 -17.31
N LEU A 519 -9.51 33.96 -17.62
CA LEU A 519 -8.77 34.72 -16.60
C LEU A 519 -9.69 35.58 -15.75
N ASP A 520 -10.71 36.18 -16.37
CA ASP A 520 -11.72 36.98 -15.67
C ASP A 520 -12.57 36.10 -14.75
N ASP A 521 -13.01 34.93 -15.23
CA ASP A 521 -13.76 33.97 -14.42
C ASP A 521 -12.90 33.39 -13.28
N TYR A 522 -11.62 33.08 -13.52
CA TYR A 522 -10.69 32.63 -12.47
C TYR A 522 -10.50 33.70 -11.39
N LYS A 523 -10.26 34.95 -11.81
CA LYS A 523 -10.12 36.08 -10.89
C LYS A 523 -11.40 36.31 -10.07
N SER A 524 -12.55 36.24 -10.72
CA SER A 524 -13.86 36.38 -10.05
C SER A 524 -14.09 35.31 -8.98
N ALA A 525 -13.80 34.04 -9.29
CA ALA A 525 -13.89 32.95 -8.32
C ALA A 525 -12.88 33.14 -7.16
N LEU A 526 -11.66 33.58 -7.48
CA LEU A 526 -10.59 33.82 -6.51
C LEU A 526 -10.97 34.95 -5.52
N GLU A 527 -11.53 36.04 -6.02
CA GLU A 527 -11.95 37.22 -5.24
C GLU A 527 -13.34 37.06 -4.57
N SER A 528 -13.99 35.91 -4.74
CA SER A 528 -15.30 35.66 -4.13
C SER A 528 -15.25 35.65 -2.59
N PRO A 529 -16.36 36.00 -1.89
CA PRO A 529 -16.35 36.20 -0.44
C PRO A 529 -15.91 34.96 0.34
N THR A 530 -15.19 35.12 1.46
CA THR A 530 -14.69 34.01 2.31
C THR A 530 -15.70 32.90 2.63
N GLY A 531 -16.98 33.24 2.75
CA GLY A 531 -18.05 32.26 2.98
C GLY A 531 -18.16 31.20 1.87
N SER A 532 -17.89 31.58 0.61
CA SER A 532 -17.97 30.71 -0.56
C SER A 532 -16.82 29.70 -0.66
N ALA A 533 -15.76 29.86 0.14
CA ALA A 533 -14.63 28.95 0.21
C ALA A 533 -14.71 27.95 1.38
N THR A 534 -15.64 28.17 2.33
CA THR A 534 -15.67 27.48 3.62
C THR A 534 -17.02 26.78 3.86
N PHE A 535 -17.84 27.29 4.78
CA PHE A 535 -19.11 26.68 5.20
C PHE A 535 -20.22 26.83 4.15
N TRP A 536 -20.11 27.81 3.26
CA TRP A 536 -21.12 28.15 2.26
C TRP A 536 -20.60 27.92 0.83
N ASP A 537 -19.68 26.95 0.65
CA ASP A 537 -19.17 26.52 -0.65
C ASP A 537 -20.23 25.71 -1.43
N TYR A 538 -21.32 26.39 -1.78
CA TYR A 538 -22.45 25.82 -2.50
C TYR A 538 -22.13 25.48 -3.94
N ASP A 539 -21.13 26.14 -4.53
CA ASP A 539 -20.82 26.03 -5.95
C ASP A 539 -19.54 25.26 -6.25
N GLY A 540 -18.66 25.05 -5.25
CA GLY A 540 -17.42 24.28 -5.37
C GLY A 540 -16.22 25.14 -5.77
N ARG A 541 -15.94 26.23 -5.06
CA ARG A 541 -14.91 27.24 -5.40
C ARG A 541 -13.55 26.61 -5.75
N GLU A 542 -13.06 25.69 -4.92
CA GLU A 542 -11.75 25.05 -5.15
C GLU A 542 -11.75 24.13 -6.39
N LEU A 543 -12.89 23.52 -6.75
CA LEU A 543 -13.03 22.78 -8.01
C LEU A 543 -13.00 23.72 -9.21
N PHE A 544 -13.70 24.86 -9.12
CA PHE A 544 -13.67 25.88 -10.17
C PHE A 544 -12.27 26.45 -10.37
N LEU A 545 -11.57 26.85 -9.31
CA LEU A 545 -10.20 27.35 -9.40
C LEU A 545 -9.27 26.30 -10.03
N SER A 546 -9.28 25.07 -9.49
CA SER A 546 -8.39 24.02 -9.99
C SER A 546 -8.69 23.61 -11.43
N SER A 547 -9.95 23.53 -11.82
CA SER A 547 -10.35 23.27 -13.22
C SER A 547 -9.96 24.40 -14.16
N MET A 548 -10.18 25.66 -13.77
CA MET A 548 -9.84 26.81 -14.61
C MET A 548 -8.34 26.94 -14.85
N GLU A 549 -7.48 26.60 -13.88
CA GLU A 549 -6.02 26.53 -14.11
C GLU A 549 -5.66 25.53 -15.20
N HIS A 550 -6.27 24.35 -15.18
CA HIS A 550 -6.11 23.36 -16.24
C HIS A 550 -6.62 23.90 -17.58
N LEU A 551 -7.80 24.53 -17.62
CA LEU A 551 -8.35 25.12 -18.84
C LEU A 551 -7.49 26.26 -19.41
N ILE A 552 -6.95 27.14 -18.56
CA ILE A 552 -6.02 28.21 -18.94
C ILE A 552 -4.81 27.60 -19.65
N ILE A 553 -4.18 26.60 -19.05
CA ILE A 553 -2.97 25.96 -19.58
C ILE A 553 -3.27 25.21 -20.87
N LEU A 554 -4.38 24.50 -20.93
CA LEU A 554 -4.82 23.77 -22.13
C LEU A 554 -5.14 24.75 -23.27
N THR A 555 -5.76 25.89 -22.99
CA THR A 555 -6.10 26.94 -23.96
C THR A 555 -4.84 27.62 -24.51
N ILE A 556 -3.82 27.82 -23.68
CA ILE A 556 -2.49 28.31 -24.10
C ILE A 556 -1.72 27.25 -24.94
N GLY A 557 -2.12 25.97 -24.85
CA GLY A 557 -1.37 24.86 -25.46
C GLY A 557 -0.10 24.50 -24.67
N GLY A 558 -0.15 24.69 -23.35
CA GLY A 558 0.88 24.27 -22.39
C GLY A 558 0.72 22.82 -21.94
N PHE A 559 1.55 22.41 -20.99
CA PHE A 559 1.53 21.07 -20.39
C PHE A 559 0.76 21.05 -19.09
N SER A 560 -0.27 20.22 -19.02
CA SER A 560 -1.16 20.11 -17.86
C SER A 560 -0.83 18.87 -17.04
N TYR A 561 -0.25 19.05 -15.85
CA TYR A 561 -0.05 17.97 -14.87
C TYR A 561 -0.68 18.33 -13.52
N GLY A 562 -1.28 17.33 -12.88
CA GLY A 562 -1.75 17.49 -11.51
C GLY A 562 -1.77 16.20 -10.70
N SER A 563 -1.74 16.34 -9.38
CA SER A 563 -1.80 15.21 -8.45
C SER A 563 -2.55 15.56 -7.17
N CYS A 564 -3.09 14.55 -6.51
CA CYS A 564 -3.32 14.57 -5.06
C CYS A 564 -2.34 13.57 -4.42
N VAL A 565 -2.44 13.31 -3.10
CA VAL A 565 -1.54 12.34 -2.43
C VAL A 565 -1.47 11.02 -3.19
N SER A 566 -2.63 10.44 -3.53
CA SER A 566 -2.77 9.14 -4.22
C SER A 566 -2.91 9.26 -5.75
N GLY A 567 -3.33 10.42 -6.27
CA GLY A 567 -3.63 10.64 -7.68
C GLY A 567 -4.94 10.02 -8.18
N LYS A 568 -5.80 9.53 -7.27
CA LYS A 568 -7.05 8.82 -7.62
C LYS A 568 -8.31 9.33 -6.92
N ASP A 569 -8.18 10.20 -5.91
CA ASP A 569 -9.31 10.71 -5.13
C ASP A 569 -9.66 12.15 -5.57
N ARG A 570 -9.09 13.15 -4.90
CA ARG A 570 -9.26 14.58 -5.23
C ARG A 570 -8.94 14.92 -6.69
N LYS A 571 -7.92 14.26 -7.26
CA LYS A 571 -7.57 14.44 -8.68
C LYS A 571 -8.63 13.88 -9.62
N ALA A 572 -9.31 12.79 -9.27
CA ALA A 572 -10.41 12.26 -10.07
C ALA A 572 -11.60 13.23 -10.09
N LEU A 573 -11.93 13.86 -8.95
CA LEU A 573 -13.00 14.85 -8.87
C LEU A 573 -12.68 16.10 -9.71
N GLU A 574 -11.44 16.59 -9.68
CA GLU A 574 -11.02 17.67 -10.55
C GLU A 574 -11.11 17.28 -12.04
N LEU A 575 -10.67 16.07 -12.42
CA LEU A 575 -10.78 15.62 -13.81
C LEU A 575 -12.24 15.60 -14.29
N MET A 576 -13.16 15.04 -13.48
CA MET A 576 -14.59 15.03 -13.78
C MET A 576 -15.19 16.44 -13.82
N HIS A 577 -14.75 17.35 -12.95
CA HIS A 577 -15.23 18.72 -12.94
C HIS A 577 -14.78 19.48 -14.19
N THR A 578 -13.50 19.35 -14.54
CA THR A 578 -12.95 19.92 -15.77
C THR A 578 -13.62 19.32 -17.00
N ASP A 579 -13.84 18.00 -17.05
CA ASP A 579 -14.61 17.33 -18.11
C ASP A 579 -16.01 17.92 -18.25
N ALA A 580 -16.70 18.12 -17.13
CA ALA A 580 -18.04 18.71 -17.12
C ALA A 580 -18.02 20.14 -17.71
N MET A 581 -17.00 20.95 -17.39
CA MET A 581 -16.85 22.30 -17.96
C MET A 581 -16.61 22.25 -19.48
N LEU A 582 -15.82 21.29 -19.96
CA LEU A 582 -15.56 21.09 -21.39
C LEU A 582 -16.82 20.71 -22.16
N LEU A 583 -17.58 19.74 -21.62
CA LEU A 583 -18.85 19.30 -22.21
C LEU A 583 -19.90 20.41 -22.17
N TYR A 584 -19.96 21.15 -21.05
CA TYR A 584 -20.85 22.30 -20.92
C TYR A 584 -20.56 23.34 -22.01
N LYS A 585 -19.30 23.73 -22.20
CA LYS A 585 -18.93 24.67 -23.27
C LYS A 585 -19.22 24.12 -24.66
N SER A 586 -18.91 22.85 -24.89
CA SER A 586 -19.19 22.21 -26.18
C SER A 586 -20.68 22.21 -26.51
N ARG A 587 -21.56 22.08 -25.50
CA ARG A 587 -23.01 22.00 -25.66
C ARG A 587 -23.71 23.37 -25.68
N TYR A 588 -23.27 24.31 -24.84
CA TYR A 588 -23.97 25.58 -24.60
C TYR A 588 -23.18 26.82 -25.07
N GLY A 589 -22.01 26.63 -25.68
CA GLY A 589 -21.21 27.70 -26.30
C GLY A 589 -20.47 28.62 -25.32
N SER A 590 -20.65 28.46 -24.01
CA SER A 590 -20.03 29.28 -22.96
C SER A 590 -19.52 28.42 -21.81
N TRP A 591 -18.57 28.91 -21.02
CA TRP A 591 -18.12 28.23 -19.81
C TRP A 591 -19.19 28.31 -18.70
N PRO A 592 -19.38 27.25 -17.90
CA PRO A 592 -20.19 27.38 -16.69
C PRO A 592 -19.46 28.30 -15.69
N LYS A 593 -20.21 29.11 -14.96
CA LYS A 593 -19.64 30.11 -14.05
C LYS A 593 -19.78 29.69 -12.58
N PHE A 594 -18.80 30.10 -11.78
CA PHE A 594 -18.91 30.06 -10.33
C PHE A 594 -19.86 31.15 -9.84
N GLY A 595 -20.73 30.86 -8.86
CA GLY A 595 -21.74 31.82 -8.42
C GLY A 595 -22.87 32.05 -9.43
N GLU A 596 -23.18 31.05 -10.26
CA GLU A 596 -24.17 31.16 -11.34
C GLU A 596 -25.54 31.58 -10.79
N SER A 597 -26.02 32.74 -11.26
CA SER A 597 -27.32 33.30 -10.86
C SER A 597 -28.49 32.62 -11.58
N ASN A 598 -28.24 32.10 -12.78
CA ASN A 598 -29.22 31.32 -13.52
C ASN A 598 -29.26 29.87 -13.04
N LYS A 599 -30.31 29.54 -12.29
CA LYS A 599 -30.51 28.19 -11.75
C LYS A 599 -30.54 27.10 -12.83
N GLU A 600 -31.05 27.39 -14.02
CA GLU A 600 -31.10 26.40 -15.10
C GLU A 600 -29.70 26.02 -15.60
N ASP A 601 -28.80 27.00 -15.71
CA ASP A 601 -27.43 26.80 -16.17
C ASP A 601 -26.63 25.99 -15.13
N ARG A 602 -26.83 26.28 -13.84
CA ARG A 602 -26.26 25.44 -12.77
C ARG A 602 -26.78 24.00 -12.81
N ILE A 603 -28.09 23.80 -12.99
CA ILE A 603 -28.69 22.45 -13.09
C ILE A 603 -28.10 21.69 -14.29
N ARG A 604 -27.93 22.34 -15.44
CA ARG A 604 -27.30 21.73 -16.63
C ARG A 604 -25.88 21.28 -16.33
N PHE A 605 -25.06 22.11 -15.69
CA PHE A 605 -23.70 21.76 -15.28
C PHE A 605 -23.68 20.59 -14.29
N VAL A 606 -24.50 20.65 -13.25
CA VAL A 606 -24.62 19.59 -12.22
C VAL A 606 -24.99 18.26 -12.88
N ASN A 607 -25.95 18.24 -13.81
CA ASN A 607 -26.34 17.01 -14.49
C ASN A 607 -25.21 16.39 -15.31
N ILE A 608 -24.44 17.21 -16.04
CA ILE A 608 -23.25 16.72 -16.77
C ILE A 608 -22.24 16.10 -15.80
N PHE A 609 -21.95 16.78 -14.68
CA PHE A 609 -21.04 16.24 -13.68
C PHE A 609 -21.55 14.91 -13.09
N VAL A 610 -22.85 14.84 -12.74
CA VAL A 610 -23.47 13.63 -12.20
C VAL A 610 -23.35 12.47 -13.19
N ASP A 611 -23.59 12.70 -14.49
CA ASP A 611 -23.48 11.66 -15.52
C ASP A 611 -22.03 11.13 -15.64
N LEU A 612 -21.03 12.01 -15.53
CA LEU A 612 -19.62 11.60 -15.47
C LEU A 612 -19.28 10.85 -14.19
N TYR A 613 -19.84 11.24 -13.05
CA TYR A 613 -19.60 10.58 -11.77
C TYR A 613 -20.19 9.15 -11.75
N ILE A 614 -21.44 9.00 -12.18
CA ILE A 614 -22.14 7.70 -12.20
C ILE A 614 -21.66 6.78 -13.33
N SER A 615 -20.92 7.30 -14.32
CA SER A 615 -20.20 6.45 -15.28
C SER A 615 -19.16 5.56 -14.58
N ARG A 616 -18.71 5.98 -13.39
CA ARG A 616 -17.69 5.33 -12.56
C ARG A 616 -16.33 5.13 -13.24
N HIS A 617 -16.04 5.89 -14.30
CA HIS A 617 -14.76 5.83 -15.01
C HIS A 617 -13.58 6.01 -14.05
N GLN A 618 -13.62 7.08 -13.24
CA GLN A 618 -12.55 7.37 -12.27
C GLN A 618 -12.53 6.40 -11.08
N HIS A 619 -13.67 5.84 -10.69
CA HIS A 619 -13.77 4.81 -9.65
C HIS A 619 -13.06 3.52 -10.08
N GLU A 620 -13.30 3.05 -11.30
CA GLU A 620 -12.62 1.86 -11.84
C GLU A 620 -11.10 2.07 -11.94
N LEU A 621 -10.68 3.27 -12.36
CA LEU A 621 -9.27 3.66 -12.39
C LEU A 621 -8.62 3.66 -11.00
N ALA A 622 -9.36 4.09 -9.97
CA ALA A 622 -8.96 3.95 -8.58
C ALA A 622 -8.84 2.46 -8.19
N GLY A 623 -9.80 1.62 -8.60
CA GLY A 623 -9.80 0.17 -8.36
C GLY A 623 -8.64 -0.57 -9.04
N GLN A 624 -8.12 -0.12 -10.18
CA GLN A 624 -6.91 -0.71 -10.77
C GLN A 624 -5.67 -0.61 -9.85
N ASN A 625 -5.67 0.31 -8.88
CA ASN A 625 -4.60 0.44 -7.88
C ASN A 625 -4.72 -0.56 -6.72
N ALA A 626 -5.92 -1.08 -6.48
CA ALA A 626 -6.26 -2.09 -5.47
C ALA A 626 -7.60 -2.71 -5.89
N PRO A 627 -7.61 -3.82 -6.66
CA PRO A 627 -8.86 -4.35 -7.20
C PRO A 627 -9.87 -4.60 -6.09
N GLY A 628 -11.11 -4.18 -6.30
CA GLY A 628 -12.17 -4.17 -5.30
C GLY A 628 -12.29 -2.87 -4.50
N SER A 629 -11.44 -1.88 -4.77
CA SER A 629 -11.50 -0.53 -4.18
C SER A 629 -11.94 0.50 -5.21
N GLU A 630 -12.94 0.16 -6.03
CA GLU A 630 -13.53 1.02 -7.06
C GLU A 630 -14.42 2.12 -6.44
N GLY A 631 -13.80 3.06 -5.74
CA GLY A 631 -14.46 4.15 -5.03
C GLY A 631 -13.66 5.45 -5.09
N ILE A 632 -14.30 6.55 -4.70
CA ILE A 632 -13.64 7.85 -4.48
C ILE A 632 -13.68 8.14 -2.98
N LYS A 633 -12.54 8.52 -2.39
CA LYS A 633 -12.48 8.84 -0.96
C LYS A 633 -13.27 10.12 -0.66
N THR A 634 -14.07 10.11 0.41
CA THR A 634 -14.77 11.24 1.02
C THR A 634 -15.43 12.24 0.03
N PRO A 635 -16.20 11.79 -0.98
CA PRO A 635 -16.68 12.66 -2.07
C PRO A 635 -17.63 13.76 -1.56
N ALA A 636 -18.46 13.46 -0.56
CA ALA A 636 -19.38 14.42 0.06
C ALA A 636 -18.69 15.63 0.74
N TRP A 637 -17.40 15.52 1.05
CA TRP A 637 -16.61 16.60 1.64
C TRP A 637 -15.92 17.50 0.59
N TYR A 638 -15.79 16.98 -0.63
CA TYR A 638 -15.09 17.66 -1.72
C TYR A 638 -16.08 18.30 -2.69
N LEU A 639 -17.21 17.65 -2.91
CA LEU A 639 -18.24 18.11 -3.85
C LEU A 639 -19.15 19.16 -3.20
N PRO A 640 -19.59 20.17 -3.97
CA PRO A 640 -20.64 21.06 -3.52
C PRO A 640 -21.95 20.31 -3.24
N LYS A 641 -22.76 20.88 -2.33
CA LYS A 641 -23.93 20.20 -1.75
C LYS A 641 -24.97 19.81 -2.79
N ASP A 642 -25.21 20.64 -3.78
CA ASP A 642 -26.19 20.40 -4.85
C ASP A 642 -25.77 19.22 -5.75
N ILE A 643 -24.49 19.08 -6.05
CA ILE A 643 -23.93 17.90 -6.75
C ILE A 643 -24.12 16.65 -5.89
N VAL A 644 -23.81 16.72 -4.59
CA VAL A 644 -24.01 15.59 -3.65
C VAL A 644 -25.47 15.14 -3.62
N GLU A 645 -26.40 16.08 -3.47
CA GLU A 645 -27.84 15.81 -3.46
C GLU A 645 -28.29 15.21 -4.80
N ALA A 646 -27.79 15.71 -5.93
CA ALA A 646 -28.13 15.21 -7.25
C ALA A 646 -27.61 13.78 -7.51
N ILE A 647 -26.38 13.47 -7.08
CA ILE A 647 -25.81 12.11 -7.17
C ILE A 647 -26.65 11.12 -6.34
N ASN A 648 -26.92 11.44 -5.08
CA ASN A 648 -27.72 10.58 -4.21
C ASN A 648 -29.12 10.34 -4.79
N LYS A 649 -29.78 11.41 -5.26
CA LYS A 649 -31.09 11.29 -5.91
C LYS A 649 -31.04 10.40 -7.17
N ARG A 650 -29.98 10.51 -7.98
CA ARG A 650 -29.81 9.66 -9.17
C ARG A 650 -29.64 8.19 -8.77
N PHE A 651 -28.85 7.90 -7.73
CA PHE A 651 -28.70 6.52 -7.23
C PHE A 651 -29.99 5.97 -6.60
N ASP A 652 -30.76 6.78 -5.88
CA ASP A 652 -32.06 6.34 -5.33
C ASP A 652 -33.01 5.90 -6.45
N LEU A 653 -33.04 6.67 -7.55
CA LEU A 653 -33.83 6.34 -8.74
C LEU A 653 -33.36 5.04 -9.41
N LEU A 654 -32.05 4.84 -9.53
CA LEU A 654 -31.47 3.66 -10.17
C LEU A 654 -31.63 2.39 -9.31
N ASN A 655 -31.44 2.49 -8.00
CA ASN A 655 -31.45 1.35 -7.09
C ASN A 655 -32.85 0.96 -6.61
N LYS A 656 -33.88 1.78 -6.92
CA LYS A 656 -35.25 1.62 -6.41
C LYS A 656 -35.30 1.46 -4.88
N ARG A 657 -34.32 2.05 -4.18
CA ARG A 657 -34.15 2.05 -2.74
C ARG A 657 -33.84 3.48 -2.34
N LEU A 658 -34.50 3.98 -1.31
CA LEU A 658 -34.12 5.24 -0.65
C LEU A 658 -32.90 4.95 0.23
N ASP A 659 -31.70 4.97 -0.35
CA ASP A 659 -30.45 4.75 0.37
C ASP A 659 -29.49 5.91 0.08
N SER A 660 -29.57 6.94 0.91
CA SER A 660 -28.75 8.16 0.81
C SER A 660 -27.26 7.93 1.10
N ARG A 661 -26.80 6.68 1.18
CA ARG A 661 -25.43 6.27 1.54
C ARG A 661 -24.52 5.96 0.34
N ALA A 662 -24.97 6.20 -0.90
CA ALA A 662 -24.17 5.88 -2.10
C ALA A 662 -22.76 6.48 -2.07
N LEU A 663 -22.64 7.75 -1.67
CA LEU A 663 -21.34 8.42 -1.51
C LEU A 663 -20.51 7.89 -0.32
N GLU A 664 -21.15 7.42 0.74
CA GLU A 664 -20.47 6.78 1.88
C GLU A 664 -19.92 5.41 1.47
N TYR A 665 -20.65 4.68 0.63
CA TYR A 665 -20.21 3.41 0.05
C TYR A 665 -19.04 3.60 -0.92
N ASP A 666 -19.04 4.65 -1.73
CA ASP A 666 -17.87 5.01 -2.54
C ASP A 666 -16.63 5.29 -1.67
N ASP A 667 -16.79 6.01 -0.56
CA ASP A 667 -15.69 6.23 0.40
C ASP A 667 -15.22 4.94 1.07
N ARG A 668 -16.16 4.06 1.43
CA ARG A 668 -15.87 2.75 2.03
C ARG A 668 -15.03 1.89 1.09
N LEU A 669 -15.42 1.76 -0.18
CA LEU A 669 -14.67 1.03 -1.20
C LEU A 669 -13.29 1.66 -1.42
N ALA A 670 -13.20 2.99 -1.52
CA ALA A 670 -11.94 3.69 -1.71
C ALA A 670 -10.96 3.42 -0.56
N THR A 671 -11.48 3.37 0.67
CA THR A 671 -10.73 3.16 1.91
C THR A 671 -10.24 1.72 2.08
N ASP A 672 -10.92 0.73 1.48
CA ASP A 672 -10.50 -0.68 1.49
C ASP A 672 -9.19 -0.94 0.75
N ASN A 673 -8.66 0.06 0.04
CA ASN A 673 -7.40 -0.07 -0.69
C ASN A 673 -6.21 -0.35 0.23
N GLU A 674 -6.21 0.09 1.47
CA GLU A 674 -5.18 -0.22 2.46
C GLU A 674 -5.67 -1.34 3.37
N VAL A 675 -4.93 -2.45 3.48
CA VAL A 675 -5.35 -3.61 4.30
C VAL A 675 -5.66 -3.23 5.75
N LYS A 676 -4.87 -2.29 6.31
CA LYS A 676 -5.08 -1.77 7.68
C LYS A 676 -6.41 -1.01 7.87
N ASN A 677 -7.02 -0.56 6.79
CA ASN A 677 -8.24 0.25 6.81
C ASN A 677 -9.49 -0.58 6.47
N ILE A 678 -9.34 -1.83 6.02
CA ILE A 678 -10.46 -2.76 5.81
C ILE A 678 -11.23 -2.92 7.12
N SER A 679 -10.54 -3.15 8.24
CA SER A 679 -11.16 -3.08 9.57
C SER A 679 -10.20 -2.47 10.58
N LYS A 680 -10.71 -1.58 11.44
CA LYS A 680 -9.96 -1.06 12.59
C LYS A 680 -9.77 -2.11 13.68
N ASP A 681 -10.56 -3.18 13.65
CA ASP A 681 -10.57 -4.23 14.67
C ASP A 681 -10.48 -5.65 14.07
N LEU A 682 -9.56 -5.87 13.12
CA LEU A 682 -9.30 -7.21 12.56
C LEU A 682 -9.02 -8.26 13.65
N LYS A 683 -8.47 -7.84 14.80
CA LYS A 683 -8.13 -8.73 15.91
C LYS A 683 -9.36 -9.37 16.55
N SER A 684 -10.54 -8.75 16.47
CA SER A 684 -11.78 -9.34 17.00
C SER A 684 -12.19 -10.61 16.24
N TYR A 685 -11.72 -10.77 14.99
CA TYR A 685 -11.94 -11.96 14.16
C TYR A 685 -10.82 -13.00 14.27
N PHE A 686 -9.74 -12.74 15.02
CA PHE A 686 -8.63 -13.69 15.15
C PHE A 686 -9.04 -14.89 15.99
N LEU A 687 -8.45 -16.04 15.65
CA LEU A 687 -8.65 -17.21 16.48
C LEU A 687 -7.94 -17.04 17.83
N PRO A 688 -8.47 -17.67 18.89
CA PRO A 688 -7.78 -17.77 20.17
C PRO A 688 -6.34 -18.28 20.03
N GLU A 689 -5.52 -17.97 21.04
CA GLU A 689 -4.12 -18.37 21.05
C GLU A 689 -3.93 -19.88 20.78
N ASN A 690 -2.97 -20.20 19.91
CA ASN A 690 -2.63 -21.53 19.40
C ASN A 690 -3.73 -22.25 18.60
N GLU A 691 -4.98 -21.76 18.55
CA GLU A 691 -6.04 -22.46 17.83
C GLU A 691 -5.79 -22.52 16.31
N LEU A 692 -5.33 -21.41 15.72
CA LEU A 692 -4.93 -21.39 14.31
C LEU A 692 -3.79 -22.36 14.04
N LEU A 693 -2.74 -22.34 14.87
CA LEU A 693 -1.61 -23.26 14.75
C LEU A 693 -2.09 -24.71 14.80
N CYS A 694 -2.90 -25.08 15.79
CA CYS A 694 -3.45 -26.44 15.91
C CYS A 694 -4.27 -26.87 14.69
N LYS A 695 -5.10 -25.96 14.13
CA LYS A 695 -5.85 -26.24 12.89
C LYS A 695 -4.93 -26.50 11.71
N LEU A 696 -3.88 -25.69 11.54
CA LEU A 696 -2.91 -25.84 10.47
C LEU A 696 -2.07 -27.12 10.63
N MET A 697 -1.64 -27.46 11.85
CA MET A 697 -0.89 -28.68 12.15
C MET A 697 -1.72 -29.94 11.87
N ALA A 698 -2.97 -29.99 12.35
CA ALA A 698 -3.86 -31.11 12.09
C ALA A 698 -4.14 -31.27 10.59
N ARG A 699 -4.31 -30.16 9.87
CA ARG A 699 -4.45 -30.18 8.40
C ARG A 699 -3.21 -30.74 7.71
N GLN A 700 -2.02 -30.34 8.15
CA GLN A 700 -0.75 -30.81 7.57
C GLN A 700 -0.50 -32.31 7.81
N LEU A 701 -0.93 -32.85 8.96
CA LEU A 701 -0.90 -34.30 9.21
C LEU A 701 -1.78 -35.08 8.24
N GLY A 702 -2.89 -34.47 7.79
CA GLY A 702 -3.88 -35.10 6.94
C GLY A 702 -4.83 -36.04 7.69
N GLU A 703 -5.93 -36.38 7.04
CA GLU A 703 -7.03 -37.14 7.66
C GLU A 703 -6.63 -38.57 8.04
N ALA A 704 -5.82 -39.24 7.21
CA ALA A 704 -5.36 -40.60 7.47
C ALA A 704 -4.54 -40.67 8.78
N THR A 705 -3.50 -39.85 8.88
CA THR A 705 -2.63 -39.78 10.07
C THR A 705 -3.40 -39.34 11.31
N CYS A 706 -4.28 -38.33 11.18
CA CYS A 706 -5.13 -37.91 12.29
C CYS A 706 -6.06 -39.03 12.77
N THR A 707 -6.57 -39.86 11.87
CA THR A 707 -7.40 -41.02 12.21
C THR A 707 -6.63 -42.07 12.98
N THR A 708 -5.41 -42.41 12.54
CA THR A 708 -4.55 -43.37 13.25
C THR A 708 -4.22 -42.87 14.66
N LEU A 709 -3.81 -41.60 14.79
CA LEU A 709 -3.56 -40.96 16.08
C LEU A 709 -4.80 -40.96 16.98
N TYR A 710 -5.96 -40.59 16.45
CA TYR A 710 -7.21 -40.52 17.20
C TYR A 710 -7.64 -41.91 17.71
N ASN A 711 -7.50 -42.95 16.88
CA ASN A 711 -7.85 -44.32 17.26
C ASN A 711 -6.93 -44.85 18.36
N ALA A 712 -5.61 -44.72 18.21
CA ALA A 712 -4.64 -45.14 19.22
C ALA A 712 -4.83 -44.39 20.55
N LEU A 713 -5.03 -43.06 20.47
CA LEU A 713 -5.33 -42.24 21.64
C LEU A 713 -6.66 -42.65 22.29
N GLY A 714 -7.69 -42.95 21.50
CA GLY A 714 -9.01 -43.33 22.00
C GLY A 714 -9.02 -44.67 22.72
N ALA A 715 -8.26 -45.64 22.22
CA ALA A 715 -8.04 -46.90 22.92
C ALA A 715 -7.37 -46.64 24.28
N LEU A 716 -6.30 -45.84 24.30
CA LEU A 716 -5.55 -45.55 25.51
C LEU A 716 -6.34 -44.72 26.54
N ILE A 717 -6.99 -43.62 26.12
CA ILE A 717 -7.75 -42.70 26.99
C ILE A 717 -8.91 -43.39 27.72
N ASN A 718 -9.44 -44.48 27.17
CA ASN A 718 -10.48 -45.25 27.81
C ASN A 718 -9.98 -46.12 28.98
N GLU A 719 -8.67 -46.34 29.09
CA GLU A 719 -8.03 -47.02 30.22
C GLU A 719 -7.78 -46.05 31.38
N VAL A 720 -8.88 -45.54 31.97
CA VAL A 720 -8.90 -44.43 32.96
C VAL A 720 -7.92 -44.62 34.11
N HIS A 721 -7.71 -45.87 34.53
CA HIS A 721 -6.83 -46.22 35.64
C HIS A 721 -5.38 -45.81 35.40
N LEU A 722 -4.92 -45.74 34.14
CA LEU A 722 -3.57 -45.31 33.78
C LEU A 722 -3.31 -43.81 34.02
N PHE A 723 -4.38 -43.02 34.17
CA PHE A 723 -4.31 -41.56 34.30
C PHE A 723 -4.65 -41.05 35.70
N LYS A 724 -4.99 -41.95 36.64
CA LYS A 724 -5.24 -41.60 38.04
C LYS A 724 -3.92 -41.46 38.79
N LYS A 725 -3.71 -40.32 39.45
CA LYS A 725 -2.54 -40.10 40.30
C LYS A 725 -2.56 -41.07 41.49
N VAL A 726 -1.43 -41.69 41.79
CA VAL A 726 -1.28 -42.54 42.99
C VAL A 726 -1.04 -41.62 44.19
N GLU A 727 -1.98 -41.57 45.13
CA GLU A 727 -1.80 -40.82 46.37
C GLU A 727 -0.65 -41.41 47.20
N LYS A 728 0.43 -40.64 47.39
CA LYS A 728 1.43 -40.92 48.42
C LYS A 728 1.29 -39.88 49.53
N GLY A 729 0.44 -40.18 50.52
CA GLY A 729 0.30 -39.37 51.72
C GLY A 729 -0.27 -40.17 52.89
N TRP A 730 0.33 -39.98 54.08
CA TRP A 730 -0.11 -40.55 55.37
C TRP A 730 -1.28 -39.76 55.99
N LEU A 731 -2.15 -39.15 55.17
CA LEU A 731 -3.28 -38.37 55.67
C LEU A 731 -4.50 -39.28 55.95
N PRO A 732 -5.30 -38.99 57.01
CA PRO A 732 -6.48 -39.79 57.33
C PRO A 732 -7.57 -39.65 56.24
N THR A 733 -8.36 -40.70 56.05
CA THR A 733 -9.25 -40.95 54.90
C THR A 733 -10.27 -39.85 54.57
N TRP A 734 -10.67 -39.00 55.52
CA TRP A 734 -11.57 -37.85 55.32
C TRP A 734 -10.92 -36.58 54.73
N TYR A 735 -9.58 -36.54 54.59
CA TYR A 735 -8.84 -35.44 53.93
C TYR A 735 -8.27 -35.85 52.56
N LYS A 736 -8.53 -37.08 52.10
CA LYS A 736 -8.07 -37.57 50.79
C LYS A 736 -8.95 -37.02 49.69
N GLU A 737 -8.37 -36.26 48.77
CA GLU A 737 -9.08 -35.88 47.55
C GLU A 737 -9.33 -37.15 46.72
N PRO A 738 -10.50 -37.31 46.07
CA PRO A 738 -10.74 -38.44 45.19
C PRO A 738 -9.63 -38.51 44.13
N SER A 739 -9.05 -39.69 43.87
CA SER A 739 -8.00 -39.86 42.86
C SER A 739 -8.46 -39.28 41.52
N SER A 740 -7.97 -38.09 41.18
CA SER A 740 -8.45 -37.36 40.01
C SER A 740 -7.54 -37.62 38.81
N THR A 741 -8.15 -37.65 37.64
CA THR A 741 -7.45 -37.58 36.35
C THR A 741 -6.90 -36.16 36.15
N ALA A 742 -5.87 -36.04 35.31
CA ALA A 742 -5.34 -34.73 34.94
C ALA A 742 -6.35 -33.97 34.07
N LYS A 743 -6.52 -32.66 34.30
CA LYS A 743 -7.56 -31.85 33.63
C LYS A 743 -7.49 -31.91 32.10
N GLY A 744 -6.30 -31.92 31.51
CA GLY A 744 -6.15 -32.05 30.06
C GLY A 744 -6.57 -33.42 29.52
N ILE A 745 -6.46 -34.50 30.31
CA ILE A 745 -6.94 -35.84 29.91
C ILE A 745 -8.47 -35.84 29.89
N ASP A 746 -9.11 -35.25 30.90
CA ASP A 746 -10.57 -35.10 30.92
C ASP A 746 -11.07 -34.23 29.76
N ALA A 747 -10.34 -33.17 29.42
CA ALA A 747 -10.65 -32.32 28.27
C ALA A 747 -10.53 -33.08 26.94
N ILE A 748 -9.46 -33.87 26.74
CA ILE A 748 -9.33 -34.76 25.57
C ILE A 748 -10.54 -35.69 25.50
N ARG A 749 -10.86 -36.34 26.62
CA ARG A 749 -11.95 -37.30 26.69
C ARG A 749 -13.30 -36.67 26.34
N ALA A 750 -13.58 -35.48 26.86
CA ALA A 750 -14.78 -34.71 26.53
C ALA A 750 -14.86 -34.42 25.03
N ILE A 751 -13.75 -34.03 24.39
CA ILE A 751 -13.69 -33.80 22.93
C ILE A 751 -13.94 -35.11 22.16
N MET A 752 -13.42 -36.24 22.63
CA MET A 752 -13.60 -37.53 21.94
C MET A 752 -15.04 -38.03 21.99
N PHE A 753 -15.77 -37.75 23.07
CA PHE A 753 -17.19 -38.12 23.23
C PHE A 753 -18.17 -37.06 22.70
N ASP A 754 -17.70 -35.86 22.40
CA ASP A 754 -18.55 -34.82 21.81
C ASP A 754 -18.84 -35.12 20.33
N GLU A 755 -20.12 -35.33 20.01
CA GLU A 755 -20.59 -35.54 18.63
C GLU A 755 -20.42 -34.28 17.76
N HIS A 756 -20.38 -33.10 18.39
CA HIS A 756 -20.14 -31.81 17.75
C HIS A 756 -18.65 -31.42 17.72
N ALA A 757 -17.74 -32.32 18.15
CA ALA A 757 -16.31 -32.06 18.12
C ALA A 757 -15.76 -31.89 16.69
N GLY A 758 -16.48 -32.37 15.68
CA GLY A 758 -16.14 -32.26 14.26
C GLY A 758 -16.49 -33.53 13.51
N LYS A 759 -16.74 -33.39 12.20
CA LYS A 759 -17.09 -34.52 11.31
C LYS A 759 -15.86 -35.31 10.86
N LYS A 760 -14.68 -34.70 10.92
CA LYS A 760 -13.39 -35.26 10.51
C LYS A 760 -12.43 -35.34 11.70
N ASN A 761 -11.54 -36.33 11.70
CA ASN A 761 -10.54 -36.51 12.76
C ASN A 761 -9.50 -35.38 12.76
N THR A 762 -9.24 -34.74 11.62
CA THR A 762 -8.48 -33.48 11.55
C THR A 762 -9.06 -32.38 12.44
N GLN A 763 -10.39 -32.22 12.47
CA GLN A 763 -11.05 -31.21 13.32
C GLN A 763 -10.98 -31.58 14.80
N ARG A 764 -11.19 -32.86 15.12
CA ARG A 764 -11.10 -33.38 16.50
C ARG A 764 -9.69 -33.25 17.06
N LEU A 765 -8.67 -33.61 16.28
CA LEU A 765 -7.28 -33.46 16.69
C LEU A 765 -6.85 -32.00 16.85
N ALA A 766 -7.32 -31.08 15.99
CA ALA A 766 -7.06 -29.66 16.20
C ALA A 766 -7.57 -29.17 17.57
N LYS A 767 -8.76 -29.62 18.00
CA LYS A 767 -9.31 -29.32 19.33
C LYS A 767 -8.49 -29.97 20.45
N ILE A 768 -8.07 -31.22 20.27
CA ILE A 768 -7.22 -31.96 21.23
C ILE A 768 -5.86 -31.27 21.42
N PHE A 769 -5.19 -30.87 20.33
CA PHE A 769 -3.95 -30.09 20.39
C PHE A 769 -4.16 -28.77 21.14
N GLY A 770 -5.25 -28.06 20.85
CA GLY A 770 -5.61 -26.82 21.54
C GLY A 770 -5.83 -27.01 23.05
N ALA A 771 -6.48 -28.09 23.46
CA ALA A 771 -6.67 -28.42 24.88
C ALA A 771 -5.33 -28.67 25.58
N ILE A 772 -4.41 -29.40 24.94
CA ILE A 772 -3.13 -29.77 25.53
C ILE A 772 -2.11 -28.61 25.56
N LEU A 773 -2.14 -27.70 24.58
CA LEU A 773 -1.31 -26.51 24.62
C LEU A 773 -1.75 -25.49 25.68
N LYS A 774 -3.02 -25.51 26.08
CA LYS A 774 -3.55 -24.68 27.19
C LYS A 774 -3.30 -25.28 28.57
N ASP A 775 -3.05 -26.58 28.66
CA ASP A 775 -2.87 -27.25 29.94
C ASP A 775 -1.49 -26.95 30.52
N THR A 776 -1.49 -26.57 31.81
CA THR A 776 -0.31 -26.21 32.61
C THR A 776 -0.10 -27.16 33.79
N ASP A 777 -0.76 -28.33 33.83
CA ASP A 777 -0.57 -29.29 34.92
C ASP A 777 0.93 -29.68 35.02
N THR A 778 1.54 -29.21 36.11
CA THR A 778 2.96 -29.39 36.49
C THR A 778 3.11 -30.36 37.66
N GLY A 779 2.02 -31.00 38.09
CA GLY A 779 2.04 -32.00 39.16
C GLY A 779 2.72 -33.31 38.75
N THR A 780 2.75 -34.28 39.65
CA THR A 780 3.26 -35.63 39.36
C THR A 780 2.32 -36.35 38.38
N LEU A 781 2.67 -36.32 37.09
CA LEU A 781 1.93 -36.97 36.02
C LEU A 781 2.25 -38.47 35.98
N THR A 782 1.29 -39.31 35.59
CA THR A 782 1.56 -40.73 35.35
C THR A 782 2.39 -40.89 34.06
N PRO A 783 3.04 -42.05 33.83
CA PRO A 783 3.74 -42.31 32.57
C PRO A 783 2.84 -42.15 31.34
N ALA A 784 1.59 -42.61 31.42
CA ALA A 784 0.62 -42.48 30.33
C ALA A 784 0.22 -41.02 30.08
N THR A 785 -0.06 -40.23 31.14
CA THR A 785 -0.33 -38.80 30.99
C THR A 785 0.88 -38.06 30.40
N THR A 786 2.09 -38.38 30.86
CA THR A 786 3.33 -37.78 30.37
C THR A 786 3.54 -38.08 28.89
N SER A 787 3.33 -39.33 28.47
CA SER A 787 3.41 -39.76 27.07
C SER A 787 2.42 -39.02 26.18
N VAL A 788 1.13 -39.00 26.56
CA VAL A 788 0.08 -38.30 25.80
C VAL A 788 0.40 -36.81 25.67
N TYR A 789 0.76 -36.13 26.77
CA TYR A 789 1.05 -34.70 26.75
C TYR A 789 2.31 -34.39 25.95
N ALA A 790 3.38 -35.15 26.13
CA ALA A 790 4.64 -34.91 25.43
C ALA A 790 4.46 -35.07 23.92
N HIS A 791 3.85 -36.16 23.47
CA HIS A 791 3.65 -36.42 22.03
C HIS A 791 2.70 -35.44 21.38
N LEU A 792 1.54 -35.15 22.00
CA LEU A 792 0.60 -34.18 21.44
C LEU A 792 1.20 -32.76 21.40
N ARG A 793 1.99 -32.35 22.40
CA ARG A 793 2.71 -31.05 22.37
C ARG A 793 3.79 -31.03 21.29
N ASN A 794 4.58 -32.10 21.16
CA ASN A 794 5.62 -32.20 20.14
C ASN A 794 5.02 -32.20 18.73
N ILE A 795 3.87 -32.84 18.53
CA ILE A 795 3.17 -32.81 17.23
C ILE A 795 2.55 -31.44 16.96
N ALA A 796 1.96 -30.79 17.97
CA ALA A 796 1.32 -29.48 17.82
C ALA A 796 2.32 -28.32 17.70
N ASN A 797 3.53 -28.49 18.22
CA ASN A 797 4.62 -27.52 18.16
C ASN A 797 5.99 -28.23 18.05
N PRO A 798 6.30 -28.84 16.90
CA PRO A 798 7.53 -29.61 16.69
C PRO A 798 8.77 -28.72 16.69
N LYS A 799 9.92 -29.32 16.98
CA LYS A 799 11.20 -28.65 16.78
C LYS A 799 11.51 -28.61 15.29
N SER A 800 12.35 -27.66 14.87
CA SER A 800 12.60 -27.33 13.45
C SER A 800 13.04 -28.46 12.52
N ASN A 801 13.47 -29.61 13.07
CA ASN A 801 13.93 -30.77 12.30
C ASN A 801 13.02 -32.00 12.42
N ASP A 802 11.98 -31.93 13.24
CA ASP A 802 11.11 -33.08 13.47
C ASP A 802 10.13 -33.23 12.30
N LYS A 803 9.99 -34.45 11.77
CA LYS A 803 8.97 -34.74 10.76
C LYS A 803 7.68 -35.19 11.44
N LEU A 804 6.55 -34.60 11.02
CA LEU A 804 5.26 -34.81 11.69
C LEU A 804 4.73 -36.23 11.58
N ASP A 805 4.91 -36.87 10.43
CA ASP A 805 4.61 -38.28 10.20
C ASP A 805 5.38 -39.18 11.18
N VAL A 806 6.69 -38.93 11.34
CA VAL A 806 7.55 -39.68 12.27
C VAL A 806 7.11 -39.45 13.72
N LEU A 807 6.81 -38.21 14.12
CA LEU A 807 6.31 -37.92 15.46
C LEU A 807 4.97 -38.62 15.72
N ALA A 808 4.07 -38.64 14.74
CA ALA A 808 2.80 -39.33 14.85
C ALA A 808 2.97 -40.85 14.98
N GLU A 809 3.84 -41.47 14.17
CA GLU A 809 4.13 -42.90 14.24
C GLU A 809 4.72 -43.32 15.59
N ILE A 810 5.64 -42.52 16.15
CA ILE A 810 6.23 -42.78 17.47
C ILE A 810 5.12 -42.73 18.53
N ALA A 811 4.26 -41.71 18.49
CA ALA A 811 3.17 -41.55 19.44
C ALA A 811 2.20 -42.75 19.38
N VAL A 812 1.78 -43.15 18.18
CA VAL A 812 0.89 -44.31 17.96
C VAL A 812 1.49 -45.58 18.55
N LYS A 813 2.74 -45.91 18.20
CA LYS A 813 3.42 -47.13 18.69
C LYS A 813 3.53 -47.15 20.22
N GLU A 814 3.84 -46.02 20.83
CA GLU A 814 3.96 -45.94 22.28
C GLU A 814 2.59 -46.07 22.97
N TRP A 815 1.55 -45.42 22.44
CA TRP A 815 0.21 -45.49 23.00
C TRP A 815 -0.41 -46.88 22.86
N GLU A 816 -0.21 -47.55 21.73
CA GLU A 816 -0.59 -48.97 21.55
C GLU A 816 0.12 -49.87 22.55
N LEU A 817 1.43 -49.69 22.76
CA LEU A 817 2.19 -50.46 23.75
C LEU A 817 1.69 -50.24 25.18
N LEU A 818 1.35 -48.99 25.55
CA LEU A 818 0.78 -48.67 26.86
C LEU A 818 -0.61 -49.28 27.03
N PHE A 819 -1.43 -49.25 25.98
CA PHE A 819 -2.75 -49.89 25.97
C PHE A 819 -2.64 -51.41 26.16
N GLU A 820 -1.81 -52.11 25.38
CA GLU A 820 -1.61 -53.56 25.50
C GLU A 820 -1.06 -53.99 26.87
N LYS A 821 -0.13 -53.21 27.44
CA LYS A 821 0.36 -53.42 28.81
C LYS A 821 -0.73 -53.26 29.87
N SER A 822 -1.68 -52.35 29.65
CA SER A 822 -2.80 -52.16 30.58
C SER A 822 -3.77 -53.34 30.54
N LYS A 823 -3.99 -53.95 29.36
CA LYS A 823 -4.84 -55.14 29.20
C LYS A 823 -4.24 -56.37 29.86
N THR A 824 -2.94 -56.58 29.73
CA THR A 824 -2.22 -57.70 30.35
C THR A 824 -2.14 -57.60 31.87
N ASN A 825 -1.90 -56.40 32.41
CA ASN A 825 -1.97 -56.16 33.86
C ASN A 825 -3.40 -56.24 34.42
N GLY A 826 -4.41 -55.79 33.65
CA GLY A 826 -5.82 -55.94 34.00
C GLY A 826 -6.29 -57.40 34.04
N ALA A 827 -5.75 -58.25 33.16
CA ALA A 827 -6.03 -59.70 33.15
C ALA A 827 -5.44 -60.43 34.37
N THR A 828 -4.46 -59.86 35.06
CA THR A 828 -3.89 -60.44 36.29
C THR A 828 -4.68 -60.04 37.54
N VAL A 829 -5.47 -58.95 37.48
CA VAL A 829 -6.36 -58.51 38.56
C VAL A 829 -7.78 -59.11 38.43
N GLY A 830 -8.17 -59.55 37.23
CA GLY A 830 -9.43 -60.26 36.98
C GLY A 830 -9.50 -61.71 37.49
N LEU A 831 -8.45 -62.21 38.17
CA LEU A 831 -8.42 -63.51 38.85
C LEU A 831 -8.41 -63.39 40.38
N VAL A 832 -8.72 -62.21 40.93
CA VAL A 832 -9.02 -62.02 42.35
C VAL A 832 -10.30 -61.18 42.48
N TYR A 833 -11.44 -61.82 42.21
CA TYR A 833 -12.71 -61.50 42.85
C TYR A 833 -13.37 -62.80 43.29
#